data_AF-A0A2P4THF0-F1
#
_entry.id   AF-A0A2P4THF0-F1
#
_cell.length_a   1.000
_cell.length_b   1.000
_cell.length_c   1.000
_cell.angle_alpha   90.00
_cell.angle_beta   90.00
_cell.angle_gamma   90.00
#
_symmetry.space_group_name_H-M   'P 1'
#
loop_
_entity.id
_entity.type
_entity.pdbx_description
1 polymer ?
#
loop_
_entity_poly.entity_id
_entity_poly.type
_entity_poly.pdbx_seq_one_letter_code
_entity_poly.pdbx_strand_id
1 'polypeptide(L)'
;YIKNTEKLSYGKEHQYKLTVTAYDCGKKRAAEDVLVKISIKPTCKPGWQGWSKRIEYEPGTGSLALFPSMRLETCDEPITSIQATVELETNHIGKGCDRDTYSEKSIHRLCGAASGTAELLPSPSSAANWTIGLPTDNGHDSDQVFEFNGTQAVKIPDGVVTVNLKEPFMISVWMRHGPGTKEKETILCNSDKSDMNRHHYTLYVHNCRLVFLFRQDPSEGKTYKPAEFHWKLNQVCDKEWHHYVLNVEFPAVTLYVDGVSYDPFPVTEDYPLHPSKIETQLVVGACWQEYTGNENDNETLPETSAGGELRMAQFFRGNLAGLMIRSGKLENKKVIDCLYTCKEGLDLQIADGVGKGVKIHMNPSQSAVTIEGDDIDRVDKAMQHISYLNSRQFPTPGIRRLKITSTVKCFNEEACVSIPSVEGYVMVLQPEEPKISLSGINHFARSASEFESSEGISLFPELRIISTITREVEPDGDGDEDPTVQESLVSEEIMHNLDTCEVTVVGEELNQDQESLEVDMTRLQQKGIEMSSSNLGMIITGVDTMASYEEVLHLIRYRNWHTVSLFDRKFKLVCSELNGRYVSNEFKVEVNVIHTANPIEHANHIAAQPQFVHPVHHTFVDLSGHNLANPHPFSVVPSTATVVIVVCVSFLVFMIILGVFRIRAAHQRTMRDQDTGKENEMDWDDSALTITVNPMEVRLVSQHFTKNALFQL
;
A
#
# COMPACT_ATOMS: atom_id res chain seq x y z
N TYR A 1 -25.30 46.46 50.82
CA TYR A 1 -25.21 45.53 49.69
C TYR A 1 -24.18 46.06 48.70
N ILE A 2 -23.06 45.36 48.56
CA ILE A 2 -22.09 45.62 47.48
C ILE A 2 -22.64 44.90 46.25
N LYS A 3 -22.79 45.61 45.13
CA LYS A 3 -23.20 45.02 43.85
C LYS A 3 -22.39 45.61 42.72
N ASN A 4 -22.15 44.81 41.69
CA ASN A 4 -21.42 45.27 40.52
C ASN A 4 -22.27 46.27 39.73
N THR A 5 -21.67 47.37 39.28
CA THR A 5 -22.30 48.33 38.36
C THR A 5 -22.15 47.91 36.90
N GLU A 6 -21.10 47.12 36.60
CA GLU A 6 -20.79 46.62 35.26
C GLU A 6 -20.26 45.17 35.34
N LYS A 7 -20.29 44.45 34.22
CA LYS A 7 -19.69 43.11 34.14
C LYS A 7 -18.17 43.21 34.23
N LEU A 8 -17.58 42.48 35.18
CA LEU A 8 -16.14 42.32 35.29
C LEU A 8 -15.60 41.53 34.10
N SER A 9 -14.52 42.00 33.48
CA SER A 9 -13.89 41.37 32.32
C SER A 9 -12.38 41.34 32.51
N TYR A 10 -11.78 40.15 32.34
CA TYR A 10 -10.34 39.97 32.46
C TYR A 10 -9.57 40.89 31.51
N GLY A 11 -9.97 40.99 30.25
CA GLY A 11 -9.30 41.80 29.23
C GLY A 11 -9.36 43.32 29.46
N LYS A 12 -10.18 43.79 30.40
CA LYS A 12 -10.20 45.21 30.82
C LYS A 12 -9.26 45.44 31.99
N GLU A 13 -9.41 44.65 33.05
CA GLU A 13 -8.64 44.83 34.27
C GLU A 13 -8.59 43.51 35.05
N HIS A 14 -7.37 43.04 35.36
CA HIS A 14 -7.15 41.74 35.98
C HIS A 14 -7.40 41.74 37.50
N GLN A 15 -7.38 42.92 38.14
CA GLN A 15 -7.55 43.06 39.58
C GLN A 15 -8.16 44.41 39.95
N TYR A 16 -9.26 44.39 40.72
CA TYR A 16 -9.88 45.57 41.31
C TYR A 16 -9.51 45.68 42.78
N LYS A 17 -9.22 46.90 43.25
CA LYS A 17 -8.92 47.17 44.66
C LYS A 17 -9.97 48.12 45.21
N LEU A 18 -10.67 47.68 46.25
CA LEU A 18 -11.73 48.42 46.91
C LEU A 18 -11.34 48.66 48.35
N THR A 19 -11.75 49.78 48.91
CA THR A 19 -11.47 50.16 50.29
C THR A 19 -12.80 50.17 51.02
N VAL A 20 -12.97 49.25 51.97
CA VAL A 20 -14.24 49.05 52.67
C VAL A 20 -14.13 49.59 54.09
N THR A 21 -15.02 50.52 54.41
CA THR A 21 -15.10 51.15 55.73
C THR A 21 -16.36 50.67 56.45
N ALA A 22 -16.22 50.17 57.67
CA ALA A 22 -17.36 49.78 58.51
C ALA A 22 -17.93 50.98 59.30
N TYR A 23 -19.22 50.94 59.61
CA TYR A 23 -19.89 51.89 60.49
C TYR A 23 -20.63 51.12 61.60
N ASP A 24 -20.54 51.57 62.84
CA ASP A 24 -21.30 50.98 63.95
C ASP A 24 -22.79 51.36 63.90
N CYS A 25 -23.60 50.77 64.79
CA CYS A 25 -25.04 51.05 64.87
C CYS A 25 -25.37 52.52 65.20
N GLY A 26 -24.40 53.27 65.73
CA GLY A 26 -24.47 54.71 66.00
C GLY A 26 -23.92 55.58 64.84
N LYS A 27 -23.60 54.98 63.69
CA LYS A 27 -22.99 55.62 62.51
C LYS A 27 -21.57 56.17 62.75
N LYS A 28 -20.82 55.66 63.72
CA LYS A 28 -19.39 55.97 63.85
C LYS A 28 -18.57 55.14 62.87
N ARG A 29 -17.73 55.83 62.10
CA ARG A 29 -16.82 55.25 61.11
C ARG A 29 -15.71 54.44 61.82
N ALA A 30 -15.34 53.29 61.27
CA ALA A 30 -14.16 52.54 61.70
C ALA A 30 -12.87 53.37 61.54
N ALA A 31 -11.91 53.14 62.44
CA ALA A 31 -10.64 53.85 62.47
C ALA A 31 -9.75 53.50 61.25
N GLU A 32 -9.86 52.28 60.75
CA GLU A 32 -9.10 51.79 59.60
C GLU A 32 -10.04 51.23 58.54
N ASP A 33 -9.63 51.38 57.28
CA ASP A 33 -10.33 50.82 56.15
C ASP A 33 -9.67 49.50 55.72
N VAL A 34 -10.47 48.54 55.29
CA VAL A 34 -9.97 47.24 54.80
C VAL A 34 -9.82 47.29 53.29
N LEU A 35 -8.63 46.95 52.79
CA LEU A 35 -8.39 46.77 51.37
C LEU A 35 -8.91 45.39 50.91
N VAL A 36 -9.90 45.39 50.04
CA VAL A 36 -10.42 44.21 49.36
C VAL A 36 -9.85 44.16 47.96
N LYS A 37 -9.15 43.07 47.63
CA LYS A 37 -8.64 42.81 46.27
C LYS A 37 -9.54 41.77 45.59
N ILE A 38 -10.15 42.15 44.48
CA ILE A 38 -10.95 41.28 43.63
C ILE A 38 -10.10 40.92 42.41
N SER A 39 -9.57 39.71 42.38
CA SER A 39 -8.86 39.19 41.20
C SER A 39 -9.85 38.56 40.24
N ILE A 40 -9.79 38.94 38.96
CA ILE A 40 -10.64 38.36 37.92
C ILE A 40 -9.85 37.25 37.24
N LYS A 41 -10.45 36.07 37.12
CA LYS A 41 -9.91 34.99 36.30
C LYS A 41 -10.37 35.17 34.84
N PRO A 42 -9.55 34.81 33.85
CA PRO A 42 -10.02 34.76 32.46
C PRO A 42 -11.20 33.79 32.36
N THR A 43 -12.14 34.08 31.46
CA THR A 43 -13.26 33.19 31.18
C THR A 43 -12.70 31.92 30.54
N CYS A 44 -12.69 30.82 31.30
CA CYS A 44 -12.29 29.53 30.78
C CYS A 44 -13.33 29.05 29.75
N LYS A 45 -12.83 28.51 28.63
CA LYS A 45 -13.66 27.86 27.61
C LYS A 45 -13.16 26.43 27.47
N PRO A 46 -14.01 25.44 27.76
CA PRO A 46 -13.60 24.06 27.70
C PRO A 46 -13.35 23.67 26.24
N GLY A 47 -12.29 22.89 26.01
CA GLY A 47 -11.92 22.45 24.67
C GLY A 47 -10.44 22.17 24.48
N TRP A 48 -10.12 21.58 23.34
CA TRP A 48 -8.75 21.25 22.97
C TRP A 48 -7.92 22.49 22.65
N GLN A 49 -6.72 22.55 23.22
CA GLN A 49 -5.72 23.58 23.01
C GLN A 49 -4.44 22.96 22.42
N GLY A 50 -3.59 23.78 21.79
CA GLY A 50 -2.28 23.33 21.31
C GLY A 50 -2.32 22.42 20.07
N TRP A 51 -3.35 22.55 19.23
CA TRP A 51 -3.48 21.88 17.93
C TRP A 51 -3.30 22.89 16.78
N SER A 52 -2.87 22.39 15.63
CA SER A 52 -2.70 23.20 14.40
C SER A 52 -3.76 22.83 13.37
N LYS A 53 -4.34 23.84 12.71
CA LYS A 53 -5.37 23.62 11.67
C LYS A 53 -4.80 23.06 10.37
N ARG A 54 -3.58 23.46 10.01
CA ARG A 54 -2.85 23.00 8.81
C ARG A 54 -1.61 22.29 9.29
N ILE A 55 -1.42 21.06 8.82
CA ILE A 55 -0.24 20.23 9.07
C ILE A 55 0.26 19.81 7.69
N GLU A 56 1.54 19.98 7.42
CA GLU A 56 2.14 19.62 6.13
C GLU A 56 2.87 18.29 6.27
N TYR A 57 2.63 17.38 5.33
CA TYR A 57 3.26 16.08 5.28
C TYR A 57 4.16 16.01 4.05
N GLU A 58 5.46 15.91 4.30
CA GLU A 58 6.46 15.74 3.27
C GLU A 58 6.65 14.25 2.97
N PRO A 59 6.51 13.81 1.70
CA PRO A 59 6.70 12.42 1.32
C PRO A 59 8.08 11.88 1.76
N GLY A 60 8.09 10.67 2.34
CA GLY A 60 9.33 10.01 2.76
C GLY A 60 9.77 10.29 4.20
N THR A 61 9.11 11.19 4.94
CA THR A 61 9.47 11.47 6.35
C THR A 61 8.95 10.42 7.34
N GLY A 62 8.13 9.45 6.88
CA GLY A 62 7.57 8.40 7.73
C GLY A 62 6.37 8.87 8.54
N SER A 63 6.35 8.58 9.85
CA SER A 63 5.26 8.95 10.76
C SER A 63 5.38 10.41 11.21
N LEU A 64 4.30 11.19 11.06
CA LEU A 64 4.22 12.61 11.43
C LEU A 64 3.25 12.81 12.59
N ALA A 65 3.75 13.30 13.74
CA ALA A 65 2.90 13.60 14.88
C ALA A 65 1.90 14.73 14.57
N LEU A 66 0.59 14.47 14.75
CA LEU A 66 -0.46 15.43 14.42
C LEU A 66 -0.66 16.47 15.54
N PHE A 67 -0.49 16.06 16.79
CA PHE A 67 -0.96 16.82 17.96
C PHE A 67 0.07 16.93 19.09
N PRO A 68 1.36 17.25 18.83
CA PRO A 68 2.45 17.12 19.81
C PRO A 68 2.28 17.97 21.08
N SER A 69 1.52 19.08 21.03
CA SER A 69 1.29 19.99 22.15
C SER A 69 -0.17 20.01 22.63
N MET A 70 -0.96 19.02 22.24
CA MET A 70 -2.40 19.04 22.46
C MET A 70 -2.76 18.74 23.92
N ARG A 71 -3.73 19.50 24.45
CA ARG A 71 -4.20 19.38 25.84
C ARG A 71 -5.68 19.71 25.97
N LEU A 72 -6.39 19.02 26.84
CA LEU A 72 -7.81 19.25 27.09
C LEU A 72 -8.03 20.22 28.25
N GLU A 73 -8.62 21.39 27.98
CA GLU A 73 -9.04 22.32 29.02
C GLU A 73 -10.47 21.99 29.48
N THR A 74 -10.66 21.70 30.77
CA THR A 74 -11.97 21.35 31.37
C THR A 74 -12.51 22.40 32.34
N CYS A 75 -11.82 23.54 32.52
CA CYS A 75 -12.26 24.63 33.37
C CYS A 75 -12.49 24.26 34.85
N ASP A 76 -11.65 23.39 35.39
CA ASP A 76 -11.70 22.89 36.78
C ASP A 76 -12.95 22.03 37.11
N GLU A 77 -13.69 21.54 36.11
CA GLU A 77 -14.81 20.61 36.33
C GLU A 77 -14.31 19.17 36.61
N PRO A 78 -14.86 18.46 37.61
CA PRO A 78 -14.42 17.12 37.98
C PRO A 78 -14.95 16.06 36.99
N ILE A 79 -14.05 15.57 36.14
CA ILE A 79 -14.35 14.59 35.09
C ILE A 79 -14.17 13.15 35.59
N THR A 80 -15.08 12.26 35.19
CA THR A 80 -15.02 10.82 35.51
C THR A 80 -14.61 9.95 34.32
N SER A 81 -14.90 10.39 33.10
CA SER A 81 -14.53 9.68 31.87
C SER A 81 -14.48 10.63 30.67
N ILE A 82 -13.51 10.41 29.80
CA ILE A 82 -13.27 11.16 28.57
C ILE A 82 -13.21 10.15 27.43
N GLN A 83 -13.94 10.43 26.37
CA GLN A 83 -13.83 9.72 25.10
C GLN A 83 -13.50 10.75 24.02
N ALA A 84 -12.39 10.54 23.31
CA ALA A 84 -11.97 11.38 22.19
C ALA A 84 -11.81 10.52 20.94
N THR A 85 -12.37 10.95 19.82
CA THR A 85 -12.28 10.27 18.53
C THR A 85 -11.67 11.22 17.50
N VAL A 86 -10.57 10.77 16.89
CA VAL A 86 -9.92 11.44 15.75
C VAL A 86 -10.32 10.68 14.48
N GLU A 87 -10.87 11.39 13.51
CA GLU A 87 -11.28 10.87 12.20
C GLU A 87 -10.45 11.55 11.11
N LEU A 88 -9.93 10.76 10.19
CA LEU A 88 -9.19 11.16 9.00
C LEU A 88 -10.05 10.83 7.77
N GLU A 89 -10.36 11.85 6.97
CA GLU A 89 -11.13 11.68 5.74
C GLU A 89 -10.21 11.28 4.58
N THR A 90 -10.35 10.03 4.14
CA THR A 90 -9.58 9.43 3.04
C THR A 90 -10.45 8.94 1.88
N ASN A 91 -11.78 8.96 2.03
CA ASN A 91 -12.72 8.32 1.10
C ASN A 91 -12.66 8.87 -0.33
N HIS A 92 -12.18 10.11 -0.51
CA HIS A 92 -12.02 10.75 -1.82
C HIS A 92 -10.82 10.23 -2.63
N ILE A 93 -10.04 9.29 -2.09
CA ILE A 93 -8.81 8.77 -2.70
C ILE A 93 -9.01 7.31 -3.08
N GLY A 94 -8.88 7.01 -4.37
CA GLY A 94 -8.95 5.65 -4.90
C GLY A 94 -10.16 4.86 -4.40
N LYS A 95 -9.89 3.69 -3.81
CA LYS A 95 -10.89 2.78 -3.21
C LYS A 95 -11.07 3.04 -1.69
N GLY A 96 -11.10 4.30 -1.28
CA GLY A 96 -11.37 4.73 0.10
C GLY A 96 -10.15 5.23 0.90
N CYS A 97 -8.94 5.00 0.41
CA CYS A 97 -7.68 5.47 0.96
C CYS A 97 -6.55 5.36 -0.07
N ASP A 98 -5.38 5.91 0.26
CA ASP A 98 -4.20 5.77 -0.59
C ASP A 98 -3.62 4.34 -0.51
N ARG A 99 -3.50 3.70 -1.69
CA ARG A 99 -3.07 2.31 -1.90
C ARG A 99 -2.06 2.25 -3.04
N ASP A 100 -1.28 1.18 -3.11
CA ASP A 100 -0.43 0.94 -4.28
C ASP A 100 -1.30 0.65 -5.50
N THR A 101 -1.03 1.31 -6.61
CA THR A 101 -1.84 1.25 -7.85
C THR A 101 -1.33 0.18 -8.82
N TYR A 102 -0.66 -0.86 -8.31
CA TYR A 102 -0.28 -2.02 -9.13
C TYR A 102 -1.53 -2.78 -9.58
N SER A 103 -1.40 -3.57 -10.65
CA SER A 103 -2.48 -4.48 -11.05
C SER A 103 -2.87 -5.42 -9.91
N GLU A 104 -4.14 -5.80 -9.85
CA GLU A 104 -4.70 -6.61 -8.76
C GLU A 104 -4.01 -7.97 -8.64
N LYS A 105 -3.68 -8.57 -9.79
CA LYS A 105 -2.84 -9.76 -9.87
C LYS A 105 -1.46 -9.57 -9.21
N SER A 106 -0.85 -8.41 -9.39
CA SER A 106 0.45 -8.09 -8.81
C SER A 106 0.37 -7.80 -7.30
N ILE A 107 -0.67 -7.11 -6.84
CA ILE A 107 -0.90 -6.89 -5.40
C ILE A 107 -1.11 -8.24 -4.70
N HIS A 108 -1.90 -9.14 -5.28
CA HIS A 108 -2.05 -10.51 -4.78
C HIS A 108 -0.71 -11.21 -4.61
N ARG A 109 0.19 -11.08 -5.61
CA ARG A 109 1.53 -11.64 -5.54
C ARG A 109 2.38 -11.00 -4.43
N LEU A 110 2.38 -9.68 -4.31
CA LEU A 110 3.10 -8.95 -3.25
C LEU A 110 2.62 -9.34 -1.85
N CYS A 111 1.32 -9.61 -1.71
CA CYS A 111 0.72 -10.10 -0.47
C CYS A 111 0.96 -11.60 -0.20
N GLY A 112 1.63 -12.32 -1.11
CA GLY A 112 1.93 -13.76 -0.95
C GLY A 112 0.75 -14.68 -1.26
N ALA A 113 -0.21 -14.23 -2.07
CA ALA A 113 -1.28 -15.08 -2.59
C ALA A 113 -0.70 -16.23 -3.45
N ALA A 114 -1.40 -17.35 -3.50
CA ALA A 114 -1.02 -18.46 -4.38
C ALA A 114 -1.20 -18.09 -5.86
N SER A 115 -0.31 -18.61 -6.71
CA SER A 115 -0.40 -18.49 -8.17
C SER A 115 -1.62 -19.23 -8.73
N GLY A 116 -1.98 -18.92 -9.99
CA GLY A 116 -3.13 -19.52 -10.66
C GLY A 116 -4.47 -18.82 -10.43
N THR A 117 -4.44 -17.56 -10.01
CA THR A 117 -5.63 -16.70 -9.97
C THR A 117 -5.98 -16.22 -11.37
N ALA A 118 -7.21 -16.44 -11.80
CA ALA A 118 -7.75 -15.92 -13.05
C ALA A 118 -8.38 -14.55 -12.81
N GLU A 119 -7.91 -13.54 -13.54
CA GLU A 119 -8.44 -12.18 -13.51
C GLU A 119 -9.54 -12.03 -14.58
N LEU A 120 -10.75 -11.67 -14.16
CA LEU A 120 -11.91 -11.58 -15.05
C LEU A 120 -12.05 -10.18 -15.66
N LEU A 121 -11.52 -9.17 -14.99
CA LEU A 121 -11.53 -7.77 -15.40
C LEU A 121 -10.09 -7.20 -15.50
N PRO A 122 -9.21 -7.75 -16.35
CA PRO A 122 -7.88 -7.19 -16.56
C PRO A 122 -7.90 -5.90 -17.39
N SER A 123 -6.82 -5.11 -17.31
CA SER A 123 -6.61 -3.94 -18.17
C SER A 123 -6.77 -4.30 -19.67
N PRO A 124 -7.53 -3.51 -20.45
CA PRO A 124 -7.76 -3.80 -21.86
C PRO A 124 -6.45 -3.94 -22.65
N SER A 125 -6.27 -5.07 -23.35
CA SER A 125 -5.08 -5.34 -24.16
C SER A 125 -5.40 -6.31 -25.31
N SER A 126 -4.44 -6.56 -26.19
CA SER A 126 -4.58 -7.56 -27.26
C SER A 126 -4.81 -8.98 -26.70
N ALA A 127 -4.23 -9.30 -25.55
CA ALA A 127 -4.43 -10.56 -24.83
C ALA A 127 -5.77 -10.60 -24.06
N ALA A 128 -6.28 -9.43 -23.65
CA ALA A 128 -7.53 -9.28 -22.89
C ALA A 128 -8.59 -8.48 -23.67
N ASN A 129 -8.98 -8.99 -24.83
CA ASN A 129 -9.89 -8.27 -25.73
C ASN A 129 -11.34 -8.14 -25.20
N TRP A 130 -11.75 -8.95 -24.23
CA TRP A 130 -13.12 -8.95 -23.71
C TRP A 130 -13.44 -7.73 -22.84
N THR A 131 -12.44 -7.03 -22.29
CA THR A 131 -12.63 -5.83 -21.48
C THR A 131 -12.57 -4.52 -22.27
N ILE A 132 -12.20 -4.55 -23.56
CA ILE A 132 -12.07 -3.36 -24.43
C ILE A 132 -13.38 -2.56 -24.54
N GLY A 133 -14.53 -3.25 -24.50
CA GLY A 133 -15.85 -2.62 -24.62
C GLY A 133 -16.41 -2.05 -23.32
N LEU A 134 -15.72 -2.22 -22.19
CA LEU A 134 -16.18 -1.71 -20.90
C LEU A 134 -15.71 -0.27 -20.67
N PRO A 135 -16.57 0.61 -20.16
CA PRO A 135 -16.15 1.93 -19.71
C PRO A 135 -15.21 1.80 -18.52
N THR A 136 -14.08 2.49 -18.61
CA THR A 136 -13.08 2.58 -17.56
C THR A 136 -12.97 4.01 -17.07
N ASP A 137 -12.62 4.20 -15.80
CA ASP A 137 -12.21 5.54 -15.33
C ASP A 137 -10.91 5.92 -16.05
N ASN A 138 -10.86 7.08 -16.70
CA ASN A 138 -9.80 7.47 -17.64
C ASN A 138 -8.49 7.90 -16.94
N GLY A 139 -8.30 7.54 -15.67
CA GLY A 139 -7.16 7.94 -14.86
C GLY A 139 -6.07 6.87 -14.81
N HIS A 140 -4.98 7.07 -15.56
CA HIS A 140 -3.73 6.30 -15.38
C HIS A 140 -3.07 6.54 -13.99
N ASP A 141 -3.58 7.50 -13.22
CA ASP A 141 -3.09 7.85 -11.88
C ASP A 141 -3.63 6.93 -10.77
N SER A 142 -4.60 6.05 -11.07
CA SER A 142 -5.32 5.22 -10.08
C SER A 142 -5.61 3.78 -10.55
N ASP A 143 -6.10 2.94 -9.63
CA ASP A 143 -6.52 1.56 -9.90
C ASP A 143 -7.50 1.46 -11.08
N GLN A 144 -7.36 0.41 -11.89
CA GLN A 144 -8.29 0.12 -12.98
C GLN A 144 -9.70 -0.17 -12.44
N VAL A 145 -10.65 0.71 -12.75
CA VAL A 145 -12.06 0.60 -12.37
C VAL A 145 -12.93 0.46 -13.61
N PHE A 146 -13.90 -0.46 -13.57
CA PHE A 146 -14.89 -0.67 -14.62
C PHE A 146 -16.26 -0.20 -14.16
N GLU A 147 -16.93 0.59 -14.98
CA GLU A 147 -18.28 1.07 -14.72
C GLU A 147 -19.33 0.21 -15.42
N PHE A 148 -20.38 -0.15 -14.68
CA PHE A 148 -21.54 -0.88 -15.18
C PHE A 148 -22.78 -0.03 -14.96
N ASN A 149 -23.42 0.37 -16.05
CA ASN A 149 -24.60 1.24 -16.03
C ASN A 149 -25.95 0.48 -15.97
N GLY A 150 -25.93 -0.84 -15.75
CA GLY A 150 -27.15 -1.67 -15.79
C GLY A 150 -27.57 -2.12 -17.19
N THR A 151 -26.71 -2.01 -18.19
CA THR A 151 -26.94 -2.58 -19.55
C THR A 151 -25.75 -3.34 -20.11
N GLN A 152 -24.59 -3.24 -19.45
CA GLN A 152 -23.33 -3.80 -19.91
C GLN A 152 -23.03 -5.10 -19.18
N ALA A 153 -22.46 -6.05 -19.92
CA ALA A 153 -21.99 -7.31 -19.39
C ALA A 153 -20.86 -7.82 -20.27
N VAL A 154 -19.98 -8.62 -19.68
CA VAL A 154 -18.86 -9.22 -20.40
C VAL A 154 -18.88 -10.73 -20.24
N LYS A 155 -18.79 -11.42 -21.38
CA LYS A 155 -18.62 -12.87 -21.43
C LYS A 155 -17.12 -13.19 -21.38
N ILE A 156 -16.74 -14.02 -20.42
CA ILE A 156 -15.36 -14.46 -20.25
C ILE A 156 -15.05 -15.57 -21.28
N PRO A 157 -13.95 -15.47 -22.04
CA PRO A 157 -13.57 -16.50 -23.00
C PRO A 157 -13.28 -17.87 -22.35
N ASP A 158 -13.56 -18.93 -23.11
CA ASP A 158 -13.25 -20.30 -22.70
C ASP A 158 -11.72 -20.45 -22.52
N GLY A 159 -11.28 -21.03 -21.40
CA GLY A 159 -9.86 -21.24 -21.08
C GLY A 159 -9.22 -20.20 -20.16
N VAL A 160 -9.86 -19.04 -19.91
CA VAL A 160 -9.39 -18.05 -18.91
C VAL A 160 -9.62 -18.58 -17.49
N VAL A 161 -10.74 -19.27 -17.28
CA VAL A 161 -11.15 -19.80 -15.98
C VAL A 161 -11.47 -21.28 -16.11
N THR A 162 -10.81 -22.11 -15.31
CA THR A 162 -11.18 -23.51 -15.09
C THR A 162 -11.45 -23.71 -13.60
N VAL A 163 -12.72 -23.59 -13.19
CA VAL A 163 -13.12 -23.88 -11.81
C VAL A 163 -13.62 -25.31 -11.71
N ASN A 164 -12.93 -26.13 -10.93
CA ASN A 164 -13.46 -27.41 -10.52
C ASN A 164 -14.41 -27.21 -9.33
N LEU A 165 -15.73 -27.30 -9.55
CA LEU A 165 -16.75 -27.09 -8.51
C LEU A 165 -16.67 -28.11 -7.35
N LYS A 166 -15.87 -29.18 -7.49
CA LYS A 166 -15.61 -30.15 -6.42
C LYS A 166 -14.48 -29.72 -5.48
N GLU A 167 -13.62 -28.83 -5.93
CA GLU A 167 -12.52 -28.29 -5.16
C GLU A 167 -12.93 -26.95 -4.53
N PRO A 168 -12.34 -26.58 -3.38
CA PRO A 168 -12.57 -25.26 -2.81
C PRO A 168 -12.09 -24.18 -3.78
N PHE A 169 -12.79 -23.06 -3.84
CA PHE A 169 -12.41 -21.93 -4.67
C PHE A 169 -12.69 -20.61 -3.97
N MET A 170 -12.08 -19.54 -4.47
CA MET A 170 -12.29 -18.20 -3.97
C MET A 170 -12.75 -17.24 -5.07
N ILE A 171 -13.53 -16.24 -4.68
CA ILE A 171 -13.89 -15.08 -5.50
C ILE A 171 -13.47 -13.84 -4.73
N SER A 172 -12.76 -12.91 -5.37
CA SER A 172 -12.35 -11.62 -4.80
C SER A 172 -12.82 -10.50 -5.71
N VAL A 173 -13.39 -9.43 -5.16
CA VAL A 173 -13.83 -8.27 -5.94
C VAL A 173 -13.89 -7.01 -5.09
N TRP A 174 -13.43 -5.89 -5.65
CA TRP A 174 -13.76 -4.57 -5.15
C TRP A 174 -15.05 -4.10 -5.81
N MET A 175 -16.01 -3.68 -5.00
CA MET A 175 -17.31 -3.24 -5.48
C MET A 175 -17.72 -1.93 -4.81
N ARG A 176 -18.19 -1.00 -5.63
CA ARG A 176 -18.98 0.16 -5.21
C ARG A 176 -20.33 0.07 -5.87
N HIS A 177 -21.35 -0.25 -5.09
CA HIS A 177 -22.69 -0.44 -5.62
C HIS A 177 -23.37 0.91 -5.93
N GLY A 178 -24.02 0.99 -7.08
CA GLY A 178 -24.75 2.18 -7.53
C GLY A 178 -26.04 2.42 -6.73
N PRO A 179 -26.85 3.43 -7.13
CA PRO A 179 -28.18 3.62 -6.56
C PRO A 179 -29.06 2.40 -6.86
N GLY A 180 -29.21 1.54 -5.86
CA GLY A 180 -29.82 0.23 -6.00
C GLY A 180 -31.27 0.26 -6.50
N THR A 181 -31.58 -0.70 -7.37
CA THR A 181 -32.97 -1.02 -7.72
C THR A 181 -33.54 -2.05 -6.73
N LYS A 182 -34.85 -2.28 -6.74
CA LYS A 182 -35.45 -3.41 -6.00
C LYS A 182 -35.22 -4.75 -6.71
N GLU A 183 -34.61 -4.74 -7.88
CA GLU A 183 -34.40 -5.90 -8.72
C GLU A 183 -33.09 -6.61 -8.35
N LYS A 184 -32.90 -7.81 -8.90
CA LYS A 184 -31.69 -8.62 -8.72
C LYS A 184 -30.60 -8.12 -9.66
N GLU A 185 -29.43 -7.81 -9.11
CA GLU A 185 -28.27 -7.29 -9.86
C GLU A 185 -27.08 -8.27 -9.72
N THR A 186 -26.63 -8.85 -10.83
CA THR A 186 -25.64 -9.93 -10.84
C THR A 186 -24.23 -9.41 -11.08
N ILE A 187 -23.33 -9.69 -10.13
CA ILE A 187 -21.90 -9.37 -10.24
C ILE A 187 -21.22 -10.37 -11.17
N LEU A 188 -21.42 -11.68 -10.93
CA LEU A 188 -20.94 -12.75 -11.79
C LEU A 188 -21.91 -13.93 -11.81
N CYS A 189 -22.00 -14.61 -12.94
CA CYS A 189 -22.88 -15.75 -13.14
C CYS A 189 -22.25 -16.76 -14.08
N ASN A 190 -22.17 -18.01 -13.62
CA ASN A 190 -21.86 -19.16 -14.45
C ASN A 190 -23.15 -19.95 -14.71
N SER A 191 -23.52 -20.04 -15.99
CA SER A 191 -24.75 -20.67 -16.43
C SER A 191 -24.47 -21.61 -17.61
N ASP A 192 -25.43 -22.47 -17.94
CA ASP A 192 -25.40 -23.20 -19.21
C ASP A 192 -25.34 -22.24 -20.42
N LYS A 193 -24.61 -22.64 -21.46
CA LYS A 193 -24.48 -21.90 -22.73
C LYS A 193 -25.72 -21.98 -23.60
N SER A 194 -26.54 -23.02 -23.45
CA SER A 194 -27.75 -23.27 -24.24
C SER A 194 -28.85 -23.98 -23.45
N ASP A 195 -30.10 -23.89 -23.93
CA ASP A 195 -31.25 -24.74 -23.62
C ASP A 195 -31.82 -24.62 -22.20
N MET A 196 -31.07 -25.01 -21.16
CA MET A 196 -31.65 -25.24 -19.83
C MET A 196 -31.50 -24.09 -18.83
N ASN A 197 -30.73 -23.04 -19.16
CA ASN A 197 -30.49 -21.86 -18.32
C ASN A 197 -30.18 -22.17 -16.83
N ARG A 198 -29.44 -23.25 -16.57
CA ARG A 198 -29.13 -23.65 -15.20
C ARG A 198 -27.95 -22.82 -14.70
N HIS A 199 -28.16 -22.11 -13.60
CA HIS A 199 -27.12 -21.37 -12.91
C HIS A 199 -26.35 -22.33 -12.01
N HIS A 200 -25.06 -22.53 -12.29
CA HIS A 200 -24.18 -23.40 -11.52
C HIS A 200 -23.68 -22.66 -10.27
N TYR A 201 -23.22 -21.42 -10.46
CA TYR A 201 -22.96 -20.50 -9.38
C TYR A 201 -23.19 -19.05 -9.80
N THR A 202 -23.63 -18.21 -8.87
CA THR A 202 -23.80 -16.77 -9.11
C THR A 202 -23.61 -15.98 -7.83
N LEU A 203 -22.98 -14.81 -7.95
CA LEU A 203 -22.88 -13.81 -6.90
C LEU A 203 -23.69 -12.58 -7.34
N TYR A 204 -24.65 -12.18 -6.52
CA TYR A 204 -25.56 -11.09 -6.85
C TYR A 204 -25.95 -10.27 -5.62
N VAL A 205 -26.41 -9.05 -5.89
CA VAL A 205 -26.95 -8.13 -4.90
C VAL A 205 -28.46 -8.06 -5.06
N HIS A 206 -29.17 -8.08 -3.93
CA HIS A 206 -30.62 -7.91 -3.90
C HIS A 206 -31.06 -7.31 -2.56
N ASN A 207 -31.63 -6.10 -2.59
CA ASN A 207 -32.20 -5.43 -1.41
C ASN A 207 -31.25 -5.36 -0.19
N CYS A 208 -30.05 -4.81 -0.39
CA CYS A 208 -28.97 -4.72 0.61
C CYS A 208 -28.54 -6.08 1.19
N ARG A 209 -28.73 -7.14 0.42
CA ARG A 209 -28.13 -8.45 0.70
C ARG A 209 -27.17 -8.81 -0.41
N LEU A 210 -26.02 -9.34 -0.02
CA LEU A 210 -25.17 -10.11 -0.91
C LEU A 210 -25.64 -11.56 -0.84
N VAL A 211 -25.84 -12.19 -1.99
CA VAL A 211 -26.29 -13.58 -2.07
C VAL A 211 -25.38 -14.34 -3.01
N PHE A 212 -24.95 -15.51 -2.54
CA PHE A 212 -24.21 -16.47 -3.33
C PHE A 212 -25.06 -17.73 -3.52
N LEU A 213 -25.34 -18.07 -4.77
CA LEU A 213 -25.97 -19.34 -5.14
C LEU A 213 -24.90 -20.28 -5.69
N PHE A 214 -24.92 -21.53 -5.22
CA PHE A 214 -24.02 -22.60 -5.63
C PHE A 214 -24.77 -23.92 -5.70
N ARG A 215 -24.91 -24.47 -6.90
CA ARG A 215 -25.57 -25.74 -7.16
C ARG A 215 -24.54 -26.81 -7.49
N GLN A 216 -24.63 -27.96 -6.83
CA GLN A 216 -23.75 -29.09 -7.10
C GLN A 216 -24.26 -29.95 -8.25
N ASP A 217 -23.30 -30.53 -8.98
CA ASP A 217 -23.52 -31.68 -9.83
C ASP A 217 -24.05 -32.88 -9.02
N PRO A 218 -24.83 -33.76 -9.64
CA PRO A 218 -25.54 -34.82 -8.93
C PRO A 218 -24.57 -35.84 -8.31
N SER A 219 -24.60 -35.95 -6.98
CA SER A 219 -23.89 -37.00 -6.22
C SER A 219 -24.84 -38.15 -5.86
N GLU A 220 -24.33 -39.38 -5.74
CA GLU A 220 -25.12 -40.60 -5.47
C GLU A 220 -25.92 -40.55 -4.14
N GLY A 221 -25.57 -39.67 -3.20
CA GLY A 221 -26.26 -39.50 -1.91
C GLY A 221 -27.37 -38.44 -1.92
N LYS A 222 -28.58 -38.82 -1.49
CA LYS A 222 -29.72 -37.90 -1.23
C LYS A 222 -29.53 -37.13 0.08
N THR A 223 -28.49 -36.32 0.18
CA THR A 223 -28.28 -35.44 1.34
C THR A 223 -28.56 -34.00 0.94
N TYR A 224 -29.62 -33.41 1.51
CA TYR A 224 -29.92 -31.99 1.29
C TYR A 224 -28.77 -31.15 1.83
N LYS A 225 -28.27 -30.24 0.98
CA LYS A 225 -27.19 -29.31 1.28
C LYS A 225 -27.67 -27.89 0.96
N PRO A 226 -27.11 -26.85 1.61
CA PRO A 226 -27.46 -25.48 1.29
C PRO A 226 -27.07 -25.12 -0.14
N ALA A 227 -27.94 -24.38 -0.82
CA ALA A 227 -27.74 -23.95 -2.21
C ALA A 227 -27.59 -22.43 -2.34
N GLU A 228 -28.14 -21.66 -1.38
CA GLU A 228 -27.93 -20.23 -1.31
C GLU A 228 -27.40 -19.80 0.05
N PHE A 229 -26.56 -18.77 0.05
CA PHE A 229 -25.94 -18.19 1.22
C PHE A 229 -26.20 -16.68 1.20
N HIS A 230 -26.89 -16.18 2.22
CA HIS A 230 -27.38 -14.81 2.28
C HIS A 230 -26.67 -14.02 3.37
N TRP A 231 -26.16 -12.83 3.04
CA TRP A 231 -25.60 -11.89 4.01
C TRP A 231 -26.35 -10.56 3.94
N LYS A 232 -26.85 -10.08 5.07
CA LYS A 232 -27.41 -8.72 5.18
C LYS A 232 -26.30 -7.76 5.58
N LEU A 233 -25.90 -6.88 4.66
CA LEU A 233 -24.72 -6.04 4.81
C LEU A 233 -25.08 -4.58 4.51
N ASN A 234 -24.64 -3.66 5.37
CA ASN A 234 -24.82 -2.23 5.14
C ASN A 234 -23.90 -1.72 4.02
N GLN A 235 -22.71 -2.32 3.92
CA GLN A 235 -21.66 -2.07 2.92
C GLN A 235 -22.13 -2.25 1.47
N VAL A 236 -23.19 -3.04 1.26
CA VAL A 236 -23.75 -3.22 -0.07
C VAL A 236 -24.62 -2.01 -0.49
N CYS A 237 -24.96 -1.12 0.43
CA CYS A 237 -25.92 -0.03 0.21
C CYS A 237 -25.47 1.36 0.68
N ASP A 238 -24.26 1.50 1.22
CA ASP A 238 -23.70 2.79 1.62
C ASP A 238 -23.05 3.58 0.47
N LYS A 239 -22.90 2.95 -0.71
CA LYS A 239 -22.33 3.53 -1.94
C LYS A 239 -20.84 3.86 -1.83
N GLU A 240 -20.15 3.21 -0.89
CA GLU A 240 -18.71 3.29 -0.71
C GLU A 240 -18.02 2.07 -1.35
N TRP A 241 -16.68 2.13 -1.43
CA TRP A 241 -15.88 1.01 -1.91
C TRP A 241 -15.67 -0.02 -0.81
N HIS A 242 -15.94 -1.29 -1.12
CA HIS A 242 -15.69 -2.41 -0.21
C HIS A 242 -15.00 -3.56 -0.94
N HIS A 243 -14.15 -4.27 -0.20
CA HIS A 243 -13.47 -5.47 -0.70
C HIS A 243 -14.19 -6.73 -0.22
N TYR A 244 -14.70 -7.53 -1.16
CA TYR A 244 -15.41 -8.76 -0.88
C TYR A 244 -14.56 -9.97 -1.27
N VAL A 245 -14.27 -10.84 -0.31
CA VAL A 245 -13.60 -12.13 -0.55
C VAL A 245 -14.47 -13.27 -0.08
N LEU A 246 -14.88 -14.11 -1.03
CA LEU A 246 -15.69 -15.29 -0.78
C LEU A 246 -14.80 -16.53 -0.83
N ASN A 247 -14.64 -17.22 0.30
CA ASN A 247 -14.00 -18.53 0.38
C ASN A 247 -15.07 -19.62 0.40
N VAL A 248 -15.12 -20.44 -0.65
CA VAL A 248 -16.11 -21.50 -0.82
C VAL A 248 -15.46 -22.86 -0.53
N GLU A 249 -15.76 -23.42 0.63
CA GLU A 249 -15.36 -24.77 1.06
C GLU A 249 -16.61 -25.59 1.36
N PHE A 250 -17.29 -25.98 0.29
CA PHE A 250 -18.64 -26.51 0.38
C PHE A 250 -18.74 -27.73 1.35
N PRO A 251 -19.75 -27.78 2.24
CA PRO A 251 -20.96 -26.95 2.29
C PRO A 251 -20.83 -25.61 3.04
N ALA A 252 -19.64 -25.25 3.51
CA ALA A 252 -19.38 -23.99 4.20
C ALA A 252 -18.96 -22.90 3.21
N VAL A 253 -19.41 -21.67 3.45
CA VAL A 253 -19.00 -20.49 2.69
C VAL A 253 -18.70 -19.39 3.69
N THR A 254 -17.51 -18.80 3.59
CA THR A 254 -17.09 -17.69 4.44
C THR A 254 -16.93 -16.45 3.58
N LEU A 255 -17.62 -15.37 3.95
CA LEU A 255 -17.46 -14.07 3.33
C LEU A 255 -16.57 -13.20 4.22
N TYR A 256 -15.59 -12.54 3.62
CA TYR A 256 -14.86 -11.43 4.23
C TYR A 256 -15.26 -10.13 3.53
N VAL A 257 -15.60 -9.11 4.32
CA VAL A 257 -15.81 -7.74 3.84
C VAL A 257 -14.82 -6.88 4.60
N ASP A 258 -13.92 -6.20 3.89
CA ASP A 258 -12.92 -5.30 4.48
C ASP A 258 -12.07 -5.97 5.57
N GLY A 259 -11.69 -7.24 5.34
CA GLY A 259 -10.92 -8.07 6.27
C GLY A 259 -11.72 -8.70 7.43
N VAL A 260 -13.00 -8.32 7.60
CA VAL A 260 -13.89 -8.84 8.65
C VAL A 260 -14.73 -10.01 8.11
N SER A 261 -14.78 -11.12 8.83
CA SER A 261 -15.57 -12.29 8.44
C SER A 261 -17.05 -12.14 8.80
N TYR A 262 -17.94 -12.57 7.91
CA TYR A 262 -19.39 -12.58 8.07
C TYR A 262 -19.97 -13.98 7.79
N ASP A 263 -20.75 -14.49 8.74
CA ASP A 263 -21.43 -15.78 8.59
C ASP A 263 -22.70 -15.64 7.73
N PRO A 264 -22.95 -16.56 6.78
CA PRO A 264 -24.17 -16.57 5.98
C PRO A 264 -25.37 -17.09 6.76
N PHE A 265 -26.56 -16.70 6.30
CA PHE A 265 -27.77 -17.49 6.48
C PHE A 265 -27.89 -18.50 5.34
N PRO A 266 -27.67 -19.81 5.58
CA PRO A 266 -27.77 -20.83 4.55
C PRO A 266 -29.23 -21.21 4.28
N VAL A 267 -29.61 -21.25 3.01
CA VAL A 267 -30.94 -21.68 2.56
C VAL A 267 -30.80 -23.06 1.93
N THR A 268 -31.48 -24.03 2.56
CA THR A 268 -31.53 -25.42 2.09
C THR A 268 -32.70 -25.59 1.14
N GLU A 269 -32.55 -25.05 -0.07
CA GLU A 269 -33.48 -25.29 -1.18
C GLU A 269 -32.67 -25.74 -2.40
N ASP A 270 -32.33 -27.03 -2.52
CA ASP A 270 -32.30 -27.62 -3.87
C ASP A 270 -32.26 -29.15 -3.97
N TYR A 271 -32.78 -29.60 -5.13
CA TYR A 271 -32.45 -30.85 -5.78
C TYR A 271 -31.14 -30.67 -6.58
N PRO A 272 -30.23 -31.66 -6.61
CA PRO A 272 -29.02 -31.56 -7.45
C PRO A 272 -29.38 -31.31 -8.92
N LEU A 273 -28.54 -30.56 -9.64
CA LEU A 273 -28.74 -30.36 -11.08
C LEU A 273 -28.77 -31.73 -11.78
N HIS A 274 -29.69 -31.92 -12.74
CA HIS A 274 -29.67 -33.14 -13.54
C HIS A 274 -28.36 -33.23 -14.35
N PRO A 275 -27.78 -34.44 -14.54
CA PRO A 275 -26.57 -34.57 -15.35
C PRO A 275 -26.81 -34.02 -16.76
N SER A 276 -25.89 -33.20 -17.24
CA SER A 276 -25.96 -32.59 -18.58
C SER A 276 -24.59 -32.58 -19.23
N LYS A 277 -24.57 -32.56 -20.56
CA LYS A 277 -23.35 -32.42 -21.37
C LYS A 277 -23.20 -31.01 -21.95
N ILE A 278 -24.01 -30.06 -21.49
CA ILE A 278 -23.99 -28.68 -21.97
C ILE A 278 -22.80 -27.94 -21.35
N GLU A 279 -22.04 -27.25 -22.18
CA GLU A 279 -20.95 -26.36 -21.74
C GLU A 279 -21.51 -25.19 -20.92
N THR A 280 -20.75 -24.75 -19.93
CA THR A 280 -21.09 -23.56 -19.15
C THR A 280 -20.44 -22.31 -19.75
N GLN A 281 -20.96 -21.14 -19.42
CA GLN A 281 -20.40 -19.85 -19.75
C GLN A 281 -20.36 -18.97 -18.50
N LEU A 282 -19.29 -18.19 -18.35
CA LEU A 282 -19.12 -17.23 -17.27
C LEU A 282 -19.34 -15.81 -17.79
N VAL A 283 -20.19 -15.05 -17.10
CA VAL A 283 -20.55 -13.67 -17.44
C VAL A 283 -20.35 -12.80 -16.21
N VAL A 284 -19.81 -11.59 -16.42
CA VAL A 284 -19.64 -10.54 -15.41
C VAL A 284 -20.58 -9.39 -15.72
N GLY A 285 -21.23 -8.85 -14.69
CA GLY A 285 -22.15 -7.71 -14.80
C GLY A 285 -23.57 -8.04 -15.27
N ALA A 286 -23.88 -9.31 -15.55
CA ALA A 286 -25.22 -9.81 -15.82
C ALA A 286 -25.24 -11.34 -15.65
N CYS A 287 -26.43 -11.93 -15.82
CA CYS A 287 -26.60 -13.37 -15.92
C CYS A 287 -27.34 -13.70 -17.21
N TRP A 288 -26.92 -14.78 -17.88
CA TRP A 288 -27.67 -15.30 -19.01
C TRP A 288 -28.98 -15.93 -18.49
N GLN A 289 -30.12 -15.57 -19.07
CA GLN A 289 -31.43 -16.09 -18.68
C GLN A 289 -32.36 -16.33 -19.88
N GLU A 290 -33.20 -17.36 -19.81
CA GLU A 290 -34.33 -17.55 -20.72
C GLU A 290 -35.49 -16.64 -20.33
N TYR A 291 -36.03 -15.87 -21.29
CA TYR A 291 -37.18 -15.00 -21.07
C TYR A 291 -38.45 -15.83 -20.85
N THR A 292 -38.85 -16.00 -19.60
CA THR A 292 -40.21 -16.42 -19.25
C THR A 292 -41.09 -15.17 -19.23
N GLY A 293 -41.65 -14.79 -20.38
CA GLY A 293 -42.57 -13.65 -20.44
C GLY A 293 -43.74 -13.85 -19.49
N ASN A 294 -43.82 -13.06 -18.42
CA ASN A 294 -45.06 -12.59 -17.80
C ASN A 294 -44.78 -11.74 -16.57
N GLU A 295 -44.97 -10.42 -16.69
CA GLU A 295 -45.69 -9.63 -15.67
C GLU A 295 -46.53 -8.56 -16.40
N ASN A 296 -47.84 -8.82 -16.52
CA ASN A 296 -48.92 -7.83 -16.68
C ASN A 296 -49.30 -7.24 -18.05
N ASP A 297 -49.34 -8.02 -19.14
CA ASP A 297 -50.14 -7.62 -20.32
C ASP A 297 -51.25 -8.63 -20.61
N ASN A 298 -52.50 -8.16 -20.43
CA ASN A 298 -53.74 -8.89 -20.73
C ASN A 298 -53.99 -8.99 -22.24
N GLU A 299 -53.05 -9.53 -23.01
CA GLU A 299 -53.30 -9.84 -24.42
C GLU A 299 -53.05 -11.32 -24.71
N THR A 300 -54.15 -12.05 -24.83
CA THR A 300 -54.22 -13.41 -25.37
C THR A 300 -53.64 -13.47 -26.78
N LEU A 301 -52.49 -14.12 -26.95
CA LEU A 301 -52.01 -14.66 -28.21
C LEU A 301 -51.69 -16.16 -28.04
N PRO A 302 -51.97 -17.01 -29.05
CA PRO A 302 -52.01 -18.45 -28.86
C PRO A 302 -50.60 -19.06 -28.81
N GLU A 303 -50.52 -20.11 -28.01
CA GLU A 303 -49.37 -20.98 -27.78
C GLU A 303 -48.63 -21.38 -29.06
N THR A 304 -47.35 -21.03 -29.14
CA THR A 304 -46.35 -21.76 -29.92
C THR A 304 -45.36 -22.41 -28.98
N SER A 305 -45.29 -23.73 -29.02
CA SER A 305 -44.41 -24.58 -28.22
C SER A 305 -42.92 -24.36 -28.53
N ALA A 306 -42.12 -24.29 -27.46
CA ALA A 306 -40.66 -24.43 -27.37
C ALA A 306 -39.78 -23.30 -27.93
N GLY A 307 -39.16 -22.55 -26.99
CA GLY A 307 -37.99 -21.69 -27.23
C GLY A 307 -38.21 -20.25 -26.79
N GLY A 308 -38.01 -19.93 -25.51
CA GLY A 308 -37.94 -18.54 -25.05
C GLY A 308 -36.76 -17.81 -25.70
N GLU A 309 -36.88 -16.50 -25.91
CA GLU A 309 -35.78 -15.68 -26.42
C GLU A 309 -34.73 -15.53 -25.30
N LEU A 310 -33.60 -16.22 -25.43
CA LEU A 310 -32.49 -16.16 -24.47
C LEU A 310 -31.87 -14.75 -24.49
N ARG A 311 -31.78 -14.08 -23.33
CA ARG A 311 -31.21 -12.73 -23.21
C ARG A 311 -30.39 -12.57 -21.92
N MET A 312 -29.43 -11.65 -21.94
CA MET A 312 -28.77 -11.19 -20.71
C MET A 312 -29.79 -10.44 -19.84
N ALA A 313 -29.81 -10.74 -18.54
CA ALA A 313 -30.69 -10.12 -17.55
C ALA A 313 -29.93 -9.84 -16.25
N GLN A 314 -30.59 -9.18 -15.29
CA GLN A 314 -30.04 -8.89 -13.95
C GLN A 314 -28.74 -8.07 -14.03
N PHE A 315 -28.73 -7.05 -14.87
CA PHE A 315 -27.55 -6.23 -15.11
C PHE A 315 -27.14 -5.47 -13.85
N PHE A 316 -25.86 -5.52 -13.53
CA PHE A 316 -25.26 -4.83 -12.39
C PHE A 316 -25.18 -3.32 -12.63
N ARG A 317 -25.41 -2.52 -11.57
CA ARG A 317 -25.25 -1.07 -11.58
C ARG A 317 -24.23 -0.65 -10.51
N GLY A 318 -23.10 -0.11 -10.94
CA GLY A 318 -22.04 0.36 -10.05
C GLY A 318 -20.66 0.21 -10.67
N ASN A 319 -19.65 0.15 -9.82
CA ASN A 319 -18.26 0.01 -10.23
C ASN A 319 -17.66 -1.29 -9.66
N LEU A 320 -16.93 -2.01 -10.51
CA LEU A 320 -16.18 -3.21 -10.13
C LEU A 320 -14.69 -3.01 -10.46
N ALA A 321 -13.83 -3.56 -9.61
CA ALA A 321 -12.39 -3.62 -9.84
C ALA A 321 -11.82 -4.93 -9.28
N GLY A 322 -10.76 -5.44 -9.90
CA GLY A 322 -10.03 -6.60 -9.39
C GLY A 322 -10.84 -7.88 -9.22
N LEU A 323 -11.83 -8.12 -10.09
CA LEU A 323 -12.63 -9.34 -10.02
C LEU A 323 -11.78 -10.55 -10.40
N MET A 324 -11.56 -11.43 -9.43
CA MET A 324 -10.67 -12.58 -9.54
C MET A 324 -11.32 -13.86 -9.03
N ILE A 325 -10.97 -14.99 -9.66
CA ILE A 325 -11.40 -16.32 -9.25
C ILE A 325 -10.22 -17.29 -9.23
N ARG A 326 -10.13 -18.13 -8.20
CA ARG A 326 -9.07 -19.16 -8.08
C ARG A 326 -9.64 -20.46 -7.53
N SER A 327 -9.31 -21.58 -8.19
CA SER A 327 -9.70 -22.93 -7.78
C SER A 327 -8.56 -23.63 -7.01
N GLY A 328 -8.90 -24.58 -6.14
CA GLY A 328 -7.98 -25.45 -5.41
C GLY A 328 -7.55 -24.95 -4.03
N LYS A 329 -7.21 -23.67 -3.87
CA LYS A 329 -6.71 -23.11 -2.59
C LYS A 329 -7.43 -21.83 -2.17
N LEU A 330 -7.98 -21.86 -0.95
CA LEU A 330 -8.63 -20.72 -0.29
C LEU A 330 -7.64 -19.63 0.08
N GLU A 331 -8.12 -18.40 0.16
CA GLU A 331 -7.28 -17.27 0.55
C GLU A 331 -7.06 -17.23 2.07
N ASN A 332 -5.81 -16.96 2.47
CA ASN A 332 -5.47 -16.86 3.89
C ASN A 332 -5.88 -15.48 4.41
N LYS A 333 -6.38 -15.41 5.66
CA LYS A 333 -6.67 -14.15 6.34
C LYS A 333 -5.51 -13.15 6.26
N LYS A 334 -4.26 -13.58 6.38
CA LYS A 334 -3.10 -12.67 6.22
C LYS A 334 -3.03 -11.99 4.86
N VAL A 335 -3.38 -12.72 3.80
CA VAL A 335 -3.40 -12.19 2.43
C VAL A 335 -4.59 -11.27 2.25
N ILE A 336 -5.78 -11.65 2.76
CA ILE A 336 -6.98 -10.80 2.74
C ILE A 336 -6.72 -9.48 3.47
N ASP A 337 -6.13 -9.53 4.67
CA ASP A 337 -5.80 -8.35 5.45
C ASP A 337 -4.79 -7.48 4.68
N CYS A 338 -3.76 -8.06 4.05
CA CYS A 338 -2.80 -7.33 3.20
C CYS A 338 -3.49 -6.65 1.98
N LEU A 339 -4.41 -7.35 1.32
CA LEU A 339 -5.13 -6.85 0.15
C LEU A 339 -6.08 -5.70 0.48
N TYR A 340 -6.58 -5.61 1.72
CA TYR A 340 -7.49 -4.55 2.14
C TYR A 340 -6.80 -3.41 2.93
N THR A 341 -5.65 -3.67 3.58
CA THR A 341 -4.98 -2.68 4.43
C THR A 341 -4.54 -1.45 3.64
N CYS A 342 -4.90 -0.25 4.09
CA CYS A 342 -4.47 1.02 3.52
C CYS A 342 -2.97 1.24 3.71
N LYS A 343 -2.33 1.98 2.79
CA LYS A 343 -0.94 2.43 2.97
C LYS A 343 -0.86 3.78 3.71
N GLU A 344 -1.98 4.48 3.80
CA GLU A 344 -2.19 5.72 4.54
C GLU A 344 -3.14 5.50 5.72
N GLY A 345 -2.86 6.14 6.85
CA GLY A 345 -3.76 6.12 8.01
C GLY A 345 -3.24 6.90 9.21
N LEU A 346 -3.99 6.81 10.30
CA LEU A 346 -3.60 7.22 11.63
C LEU A 346 -2.82 6.08 12.29
N ASP A 347 -1.64 6.39 12.79
CA ASP A 347 -0.80 5.48 13.57
C ASP A 347 -0.65 6.01 15.00
N LEU A 348 -0.58 5.08 15.96
CA LEU A 348 -0.42 5.40 17.37
C LEU A 348 0.81 4.66 17.91
N GLN A 349 1.94 5.36 17.94
CA GLN A 349 3.19 4.86 18.51
C GLN A 349 3.13 4.94 20.04
N ILE A 350 2.64 3.89 20.69
CA ILE A 350 2.58 3.81 22.15
C ILE A 350 3.95 3.35 22.66
N ALA A 351 4.77 4.27 23.19
CA ALA A 351 5.93 3.90 23.98
C ALA A 351 5.50 3.12 25.25
N ASP A 352 6.32 2.15 25.68
CA ASP A 352 6.05 1.30 26.85
C ASP A 352 5.61 2.13 28.07
N GLY A 353 4.33 2.03 28.42
CA GLY A 353 3.72 2.69 29.58
C GLY A 353 2.63 3.72 29.28
N VAL A 354 2.53 4.27 28.06
CA VAL A 354 1.51 5.30 27.70
C VAL A 354 0.10 4.70 27.58
N GLY A 355 -0.03 3.42 27.22
CA GLY A 355 -1.33 2.71 27.16
C GLY A 355 -1.86 2.20 28.50
N LYS A 356 -1.16 2.42 29.63
CA LYS A 356 -1.65 1.95 30.93
C LYS A 356 -2.76 2.86 31.46
N GLY A 357 -3.99 2.36 31.39
CA GLY A 357 -5.19 3.05 31.91
C GLY A 357 -5.97 3.86 30.86
N VAL A 358 -5.70 3.65 29.57
CA VAL A 358 -6.48 4.23 28.47
C VAL A 358 -6.86 3.10 27.51
N LYS A 359 -8.14 3.02 27.13
CA LYS A 359 -8.61 2.09 26.11
C LYS A 359 -8.52 2.76 24.76
N ILE A 360 -7.87 2.09 23.82
CA ILE A 360 -7.67 2.60 22.46
C ILE A 360 -8.35 1.64 21.50
N HIS A 361 -9.20 2.19 20.64
CA HIS A 361 -9.86 1.47 19.56
C HIS A 361 -9.50 2.13 18.25
N MET A 362 -8.88 1.38 17.34
CA MET A 362 -8.57 1.82 15.99
C MET A 362 -9.41 1.01 15.02
N ASN A 363 -9.97 1.66 13.99
CA ASN A 363 -10.72 0.95 12.97
C ASN A 363 -9.78 0.18 12.00
N PRO A 364 -10.28 -0.84 11.28
CA PRO A 364 -9.45 -1.65 10.38
C PRO A 364 -8.79 -0.87 9.23
N SER A 365 -9.41 0.22 8.77
CA SER A 365 -8.85 1.11 7.74
C SER A 365 -7.85 2.13 8.28
N GLN A 366 -7.58 2.13 9.58
CA GLN A 366 -6.74 3.12 10.27
C GLN A 366 -7.18 4.59 10.05
N SER A 367 -8.40 4.84 9.61
CA SER A 367 -8.93 6.20 9.40
C SER A 367 -9.56 6.83 10.64
N ALA A 368 -9.77 6.06 11.72
CA ALA A 368 -10.33 6.58 12.96
C ALA A 368 -9.71 5.94 14.21
N VAL A 369 -9.35 6.77 15.18
CA VAL A 369 -8.81 6.36 16.49
C VAL A 369 -9.68 6.92 17.60
N THR A 370 -10.20 6.04 18.44
CA THR A 370 -10.97 6.39 19.64
C THR A 370 -10.20 6.06 20.89
N ILE A 371 -10.03 7.05 21.76
CA ILE A 371 -9.29 6.99 23.01
C ILE A 371 -10.28 7.23 24.15
N GLU A 372 -10.35 6.30 25.10
CA GLU A 372 -11.21 6.38 26.29
C GLU A 372 -10.37 6.25 27.56
N GLY A 373 -10.48 7.20 28.48
CA GLY A 373 -9.73 7.20 29.73
C GLY A 373 -10.44 7.97 30.85
N ASP A 374 -10.00 7.75 32.08
CA ASP A 374 -10.47 8.42 33.30
C ASP A 374 -9.52 9.56 33.76
N ASP A 375 -8.26 9.51 33.32
CA ASP A 375 -7.21 10.48 33.64
C ASP A 375 -6.92 11.41 32.46
N ILE A 376 -7.17 12.72 32.62
CA ILE A 376 -6.95 13.76 31.60
C ILE A 376 -5.51 13.73 31.10
N ASP A 377 -4.53 13.63 32.01
CA ASP A 377 -3.10 13.70 31.64
C ASP A 377 -2.68 12.52 30.76
N ARG A 378 -3.33 11.35 30.93
CA ARG A 378 -3.08 10.16 30.11
C ARG A 378 -3.75 10.26 28.76
N VAL A 379 -4.97 10.79 28.71
CA VAL A 379 -5.68 11.04 27.45
C VAL A 379 -4.93 12.07 26.61
N ASP A 380 -4.46 13.16 27.23
CA ASP A 380 -3.63 14.17 26.57
C ASP A 380 -2.34 13.57 25.99
N LYS A 381 -1.62 12.77 26.79
CA LYS A 381 -0.43 12.06 26.30
C LYS A 381 -0.76 11.11 25.15
N ALA A 382 -1.85 10.37 25.22
CA ALA A 382 -2.23 9.45 24.15
C ALA A 382 -2.58 10.22 22.87
N MET A 383 -3.30 11.33 22.96
CA MET A 383 -3.60 12.22 21.84
C MET A 383 -2.33 12.81 21.21
N GLN A 384 -1.32 13.16 22.01
CA GLN A 384 -0.04 13.70 21.53
C GLN A 384 0.79 12.71 20.69
N HIS A 385 0.55 11.40 20.84
CA HIS A 385 1.23 10.35 20.09
C HIS A 385 0.44 9.88 18.86
N ILE A 386 -0.71 10.48 18.57
CA ILE A 386 -1.42 10.23 17.30
C ILE A 386 -0.60 10.86 16.18
N SER A 387 -0.28 10.03 15.21
CA SER A 387 0.50 10.40 14.04
C SER A 387 -0.24 10.05 12.76
N TYR A 388 0.06 10.79 11.70
CA TYR A 388 -0.32 10.43 10.35
C TYR A 388 0.85 9.69 9.70
N LEU A 389 0.55 8.58 9.03
CA LEU A 389 1.54 7.77 8.34
C LEU A 389 1.05 7.49 6.92
N ASN A 390 1.92 7.72 5.95
CA ASN A 390 1.77 7.19 4.60
C ASN A 390 3.03 6.39 4.25
N SER A 391 2.84 5.11 3.97
CA SER A 391 3.92 4.16 3.68
C SER A 391 4.24 4.04 2.19
N ARG A 392 3.51 4.74 1.31
CA ARG A 392 3.83 4.80 -0.11
C ARG A 392 5.10 5.62 -0.33
N GLN A 393 5.91 5.17 -1.29
CA GLN A 393 7.05 5.95 -1.78
C GLN A 393 6.60 7.23 -2.49
N PHE A 394 5.51 7.14 -3.26
CA PHE A 394 4.89 8.26 -3.99
C PHE A 394 3.42 8.42 -3.55
N PRO A 395 3.17 9.03 -2.38
CA PRO A 395 1.82 9.21 -1.85
C PRO A 395 0.97 10.12 -2.74
N THR A 396 -0.35 9.94 -2.70
CA THR A 396 -1.28 10.77 -3.46
C THR A 396 -1.36 12.17 -2.83
N PRO A 397 -1.00 13.25 -3.55
CA PRO A 397 -0.96 14.60 -2.99
C PRO A 397 -2.36 15.13 -2.64
N GLY A 398 -2.42 16.15 -1.78
CA GLY A 398 -3.64 16.91 -1.48
C GLY A 398 -4.09 16.85 -0.03
N ILE A 399 -5.33 17.27 0.20
CA ILE A 399 -5.87 17.54 1.54
C ILE A 399 -6.48 16.27 2.13
N ARG A 400 -6.22 16.01 3.42
CA ARG A 400 -6.91 15.02 4.27
C ARG A 400 -7.54 15.73 5.45
N ARG A 401 -8.86 15.75 5.53
CA ARG A 401 -9.55 16.47 6.61
C ARG A 401 -9.45 15.65 7.89
N LEU A 402 -9.19 16.34 8.99
CA LEU A 402 -9.14 15.79 10.33
C LEU A 402 -10.30 16.36 11.14
N LYS A 403 -10.99 15.48 11.85
CA LYS A 403 -12.05 15.87 12.79
C LYS A 403 -11.82 15.22 14.13
N ILE A 404 -11.90 16.02 15.19
CA ILE A 404 -11.77 15.55 16.56
C ILE A 404 -13.10 15.81 17.26
N THR A 405 -13.71 14.73 17.73
CA THR A 405 -14.93 14.78 18.54
C THR A 405 -14.61 14.27 19.93
N SER A 406 -15.24 14.84 20.95
CA SER A 406 -15.00 14.41 22.32
C SER A 406 -16.25 14.50 23.15
N THR A 407 -16.44 13.49 24.00
CA THR A 407 -17.52 13.44 24.98
C THR A 407 -16.90 13.28 26.36
N VAL A 408 -17.44 14.03 27.32
CA VAL A 408 -16.92 14.08 28.68
C VAL A 408 -18.07 13.80 29.64
N LYS A 409 -17.87 12.85 30.55
CA LYS A 409 -18.83 12.48 31.60
C LYS A 409 -18.34 12.97 32.95
N CYS A 410 -19.27 13.42 33.78
CA CYS A 410 -19.00 13.82 35.17
C CYS A 410 -19.66 12.84 36.16
N PHE A 411 -19.69 13.23 37.44
CA PHE A 411 -20.39 12.51 38.49
C PHE A 411 -21.86 12.23 38.09
N ASN A 412 -22.31 10.98 38.23
CA ASN A 412 -23.57 10.40 37.73
C ASN A 412 -23.61 9.97 36.25
N GLU A 413 -22.48 9.89 35.55
CA GLU A 413 -22.38 9.47 34.13
C GLU A 413 -23.10 10.39 33.13
N GLU A 414 -23.58 11.54 33.57
CA GLU A 414 -24.20 12.56 32.72
C GLU A 414 -23.15 13.44 32.02
N ALA A 415 -23.49 13.91 30.82
CA ALA A 415 -22.68 14.87 30.08
C ALA A 415 -22.77 16.25 30.74
N CYS A 416 -21.66 16.72 31.30
CA CYS A 416 -21.59 17.96 32.07
C CYS A 416 -21.01 19.13 31.29
N VAL A 417 -20.03 18.87 30.42
CA VAL A 417 -19.29 19.89 29.68
C VAL A 417 -19.36 19.56 28.20
N SER A 418 -19.80 20.53 27.40
CA SER A 418 -19.78 20.42 25.94
C SER A 418 -18.42 20.84 25.42
N ILE A 419 -17.67 19.87 24.87
CA ILE A 419 -16.41 20.10 24.18
C ILE A 419 -16.71 20.34 22.69
N PRO A 420 -16.36 21.51 22.12
CA PRO A 420 -16.59 21.77 20.71
C PRO A 420 -15.71 20.86 19.85
N SER A 421 -16.25 20.37 18.73
CA SER A 421 -15.48 19.61 17.75
C SER A 421 -14.40 20.49 17.11
N VAL A 422 -13.25 19.88 16.83
CA VAL A 422 -12.11 20.53 16.19
C VAL A 422 -11.97 19.99 14.77
N GLU A 423 -11.69 20.89 13.82
CA GLU A 423 -11.46 20.55 12.42
C GLU A 423 -10.11 21.09 11.96
N GLY A 424 -9.31 20.22 11.37
CA GLY A 424 -8.01 20.51 10.78
C GLY A 424 -7.83 19.75 9.48
N TYR A 425 -6.63 19.79 8.90
CA TYR A 425 -6.28 18.94 7.78
C TYR A 425 -4.78 18.72 7.69
N VAL A 426 -4.43 17.55 7.14
CA VAL A 426 -3.08 17.23 6.67
C VAL A 426 -3.02 17.59 5.18
N MET A 427 -2.00 18.32 4.77
CA MET A 427 -1.69 18.61 3.38
C MET A 427 -0.51 17.72 2.97
N VAL A 428 -0.80 16.66 2.21
CA VAL A 428 0.21 15.80 1.60
C VAL A 428 0.82 16.57 0.43
N LEU A 429 2.11 16.89 0.53
CA LEU A 429 2.83 17.61 -0.52
C LEU A 429 3.06 16.70 -1.73
N GLN A 430 3.32 17.31 -2.89
CA GLN A 430 3.63 16.58 -4.11
C GLN A 430 4.93 15.80 -3.92
N PRO A 431 4.94 14.47 -4.11
CA PRO A 431 6.18 13.71 -4.14
C PRO A 431 6.97 14.01 -5.41
N GLU A 432 8.30 13.90 -5.31
CA GLU A 432 9.19 13.91 -6.47
C GLU A 432 8.94 12.64 -7.31
N GLU A 433 8.58 12.84 -8.58
CA GLU A 433 8.21 11.73 -9.45
C GLU A 433 9.45 11.01 -9.99
N PRO A 434 9.42 9.66 -10.07
CA PRO A 434 10.54 8.88 -10.57
C PRO A 434 10.64 8.99 -12.09
N LYS A 435 11.86 9.16 -12.59
CA LYS A 435 12.18 9.09 -14.01
C LYS A 435 12.90 7.79 -14.33
N ILE A 436 12.16 6.84 -14.88
CA ILE A 436 12.69 5.55 -15.36
C ILE A 436 13.40 5.78 -16.70
N SER A 437 14.67 5.38 -16.78
CA SER A 437 15.52 5.55 -17.96
C SER A 437 16.08 4.21 -18.44
N LEU A 438 15.79 3.89 -19.70
CA LEU A 438 16.31 2.74 -20.44
C LEU A 438 17.49 3.18 -21.31
N SER A 439 18.64 2.53 -21.13
CA SER A 439 19.86 2.81 -21.90
C SER A 439 20.60 1.53 -22.30
N GLY A 440 21.39 1.57 -23.36
CA GLY A 440 22.11 0.41 -23.88
C GLY A 440 22.45 0.56 -25.36
N ILE A 441 22.93 -0.52 -25.97
CA ILE A 441 23.20 -0.56 -27.41
C ILE A 441 21.87 -0.56 -28.18
N ASN A 442 21.68 0.45 -29.03
CA ASN A 442 20.42 0.68 -29.77
C ASN A 442 20.54 0.46 -31.29
N HIS A 443 21.74 0.16 -31.79
CA HIS A 443 21.95 -0.15 -33.20
C HIS A 443 23.11 -1.13 -33.36
N PHE A 444 22.86 -2.27 -34.00
CA PHE A 444 23.91 -3.25 -34.28
C PHE A 444 23.62 -4.06 -35.53
N ALA A 445 24.64 -4.75 -36.05
CA ALA A 445 24.53 -5.61 -37.22
C ALA A 445 25.01 -7.04 -36.88
N ARG A 446 24.38 -8.03 -37.49
CA ARG A 446 24.71 -9.47 -37.37
C ARG A 446 24.65 -10.15 -38.74
N SER A 447 25.33 -11.28 -38.91
CA SER A 447 25.25 -12.01 -40.17
C SER A 447 23.88 -12.68 -40.32
N ALA A 448 23.40 -12.82 -41.56
CA ALA A 448 22.18 -13.55 -41.88
C ALA A 448 22.07 -14.93 -41.18
N SER A 449 23.20 -15.66 -41.11
CA SER A 449 23.26 -16.98 -40.47
C SER A 449 22.97 -16.97 -38.96
N GLU A 450 23.23 -15.86 -38.26
CA GLU A 450 22.96 -15.75 -36.82
C GLU A 450 21.45 -15.63 -36.54
N PHE A 451 20.70 -14.92 -37.39
CA PHE A 451 19.24 -14.82 -37.28
C PHE A 451 18.54 -16.15 -37.58
N GLU A 452 19.08 -16.92 -38.53
CA GLU A 452 18.55 -18.23 -38.94
C GLU A 452 18.93 -19.36 -37.97
N SER A 453 19.89 -19.09 -37.06
CA SER A 453 20.35 -20.05 -36.07
C SER A 453 19.23 -20.49 -35.12
N SER A 454 19.43 -21.61 -34.42
CA SER A 454 18.50 -22.07 -33.38
C SER A 454 18.47 -21.16 -32.16
N GLU A 455 19.50 -20.36 -31.95
CA GLU A 455 19.57 -19.44 -30.81
C GLU A 455 18.97 -18.07 -31.14
N GLY A 456 18.99 -17.64 -32.41
CA GLY A 456 18.62 -16.27 -32.78
C GLY A 456 19.59 -15.22 -32.22
N ILE A 457 19.21 -13.95 -32.27
CA ILE A 457 20.03 -12.84 -31.77
C ILE A 457 19.42 -12.20 -30.52
N SER A 458 20.24 -11.84 -29.53
CA SER A 458 19.75 -11.08 -28.36
C SER A 458 19.47 -9.64 -28.76
N LEU A 459 18.27 -9.14 -28.44
CA LEU A 459 17.86 -7.77 -28.77
C LEU A 459 18.44 -6.73 -27.80
N PHE A 460 18.63 -7.09 -26.54
CA PHE A 460 18.94 -6.17 -25.46
C PHE A 460 20.14 -6.62 -24.60
N PRO A 461 21.31 -6.98 -25.16
CA PRO A 461 22.40 -7.61 -24.40
C PRO A 461 23.06 -6.72 -23.33
N GLU A 462 22.97 -5.39 -23.48
CA GLU A 462 23.59 -4.40 -22.59
C GLU A 462 22.56 -3.38 -22.05
N LEU A 463 21.29 -3.79 -21.97
CA LEU A 463 20.24 -2.91 -21.46
C LEU A 463 20.47 -2.62 -19.97
N ARG A 464 20.35 -1.35 -19.61
CA ARG A 464 20.36 -0.83 -18.25
C ARG A 464 19.09 -0.04 -17.98
N ILE A 465 18.50 -0.30 -16.83
CA ILE A 465 17.30 0.32 -16.29
C ILE A 465 17.71 1.04 -15.02
N ILE A 466 17.61 2.37 -15.04
CA ILE A 466 17.92 3.22 -13.89
C ILE A 466 16.70 4.11 -13.63
N SER A 467 16.35 4.31 -12.36
CA SER A 467 15.33 5.30 -11.99
C SER A 467 15.94 6.36 -11.10
N THR A 468 15.59 7.61 -11.36
CA THR A 468 16.13 8.78 -10.66
C THR A 468 15.01 9.70 -10.19
N ILE A 469 15.21 10.34 -9.03
CA ILE A 469 14.42 11.48 -8.57
C ILE A 469 15.30 12.72 -8.55
N THR A 470 14.73 13.87 -8.89
CA THR A 470 15.44 15.15 -8.89
C THR A 470 15.09 15.93 -7.63
N ARG A 471 16.08 16.18 -6.79
CA ARG A 471 15.98 16.99 -5.57
C ARG A 471 16.55 18.37 -5.77
N GLU A 472 15.76 19.38 -5.39
CA GLU A 472 16.27 20.73 -5.17
C GLU A 472 16.95 20.77 -3.81
N VAL A 473 18.28 20.88 -3.81
CA VAL A 473 19.05 21.05 -2.57
C VAL A 473 19.18 22.54 -2.31
N GLU A 474 18.64 23.02 -1.19
CA GLU A 474 18.95 24.38 -0.73
C GLU A 474 20.44 24.45 -0.39
N PRO A 475 21.17 25.47 -0.88
CA PRO A 475 22.59 25.59 -0.59
C PRO A 475 22.79 25.87 0.91
N ASP A 476 23.30 24.88 1.64
CA ASP A 476 23.82 25.07 2.99
C ASP A 476 25.08 25.95 2.91
N GLY A 477 24.91 27.26 3.01
CA GLY A 477 26.02 28.21 2.86
C GLY A 477 25.75 29.56 3.52
N ASP A 478 26.08 29.66 4.81
CA ASP A 478 26.22 30.92 5.56
C ASP A 478 27.54 31.64 5.17
N GLY A 479 27.74 31.85 3.85
CA GLY A 479 28.96 32.40 3.28
C GLY A 479 28.67 33.49 2.25
N ASP A 480 29.16 34.71 2.53
CA ASP A 480 29.13 35.88 1.64
C ASP A 480 30.00 35.63 0.38
N GLU A 481 29.52 34.84 -0.59
CA GLU A 481 30.03 34.86 -1.96
C GLU A 481 28.86 34.92 -2.97
N ASP A 482 29.06 35.75 -4.00
CA ASP A 482 28.09 36.24 -5.00
C ASP A 482 27.06 35.19 -5.49
N PRO A 483 25.78 35.57 -5.71
CA PRO A 483 24.72 34.63 -6.08
C PRO A 483 24.81 34.33 -7.59
N THR A 484 25.69 33.43 -7.99
CA THR A 484 25.44 32.68 -9.23
C THR A 484 24.41 31.61 -8.93
N VAL A 485 23.14 31.91 -9.26
CA VAL A 485 22.01 30.99 -9.21
C VAL A 485 22.28 29.83 -10.20
N GLN A 486 22.98 28.80 -9.73
CA GLN A 486 22.82 27.45 -10.25
C GLN A 486 22.13 26.69 -9.13
N GLU A 487 20.81 26.50 -9.26
CA GLU A 487 20.09 25.44 -8.54
C GLU A 487 20.88 24.15 -8.73
N SER A 488 21.55 23.70 -7.67
CA SER A 488 22.24 22.42 -7.68
C SER A 488 21.20 21.32 -7.58
N LEU A 489 20.55 21.02 -8.72
CA LEU A 489 19.67 19.87 -8.86
C LEU A 489 20.52 18.60 -8.68
N VAL A 490 20.23 17.83 -7.64
CA VAL A 490 20.89 16.54 -7.39
C VAL A 490 19.93 15.44 -7.82
N SER A 491 20.37 14.61 -8.77
CA SER A 491 19.63 13.41 -9.17
C SER A 491 20.08 12.23 -8.32
N GLU A 492 19.17 11.67 -7.53
CA GLU A 492 19.42 10.47 -6.72
C GLU A 492 18.84 9.24 -7.43
N GLU A 493 19.63 8.17 -7.52
CA GLU A 493 19.14 6.88 -8.01
C GLU A 493 18.29 6.20 -6.93
N ILE A 494 17.11 5.71 -7.33
CA ILE A 494 16.19 5.03 -6.43
C ILE A 494 15.87 3.63 -6.94
N MET A 495 15.70 2.71 -6.00
CA MET A 495 15.27 1.35 -6.29
C MET A 495 13.77 1.22 -6.04
N HIS A 496 13.06 0.76 -7.05
CA HIS A 496 11.64 0.38 -6.96
C HIS A 496 11.36 -0.77 -7.93
N ASN A 497 10.10 -1.21 -7.98
CA ASN A 497 9.71 -2.31 -8.85
C ASN A 497 9.27 -1.80 -10.22
N LEU A 498 9.21 -2.71 -11.19
CA LEU A 498 8.50 -2.54 -12.45
C LEU A 498 7.38 -3.57 -12.51
N ASP A 499 6.35 -3.28 -13.30
CA ASP A 499 5.20 -4.18 -13.44
C ASP A 499 4.94 -4.64 -14.87
N THR A 500 5.36 -3.87 -15.87
CA THR A 500 5.22 -4.20 -17.28
C THR A 500 6.42 -3.72 -18.07
N CYS A 501 6.89 -4.55 -19.00
CA CYS A 501 7.77 -4.12 -20.09
C CYS A 501 7.21 -4.64 -21.41
N GLU A 502 7.00 -3.74 -22.36
CA GLU A 502 6.46 -4.03 -23.68
C GLU A 502 7.53 -3.82 -24.75
N VAL A 503 7.76 -4.86 -25.56
CA VAL A 503 8.58 -4.83 -26.77
C VAL A 503 7.64 -4.81 -27.97
N THR A 504 7.50 -3.66 -28.60
CA THR A 504 6.68 -3.46 -29.80
C THR A 504 7.53 -3.50 -31.07
N VAL A 505 6.96 -4.06 -32.13
CA VAL A 505 7.59 -4.09 -33.46
C VAL A 505 7.31 -2.77 -34.16
N VAL A 506 8.34 -2.15 -34.73
CA VAL A 506 8.21 -0.88 -35.45
C VAL A 506 8.17 -1.15 -36.95
N GLY A 507 7.08 -0.76 -37.60
CA GLY A 507 6.86 -0.98 -39.03
C GLY A 507 5.82 -2.06 -39.29
N GLU A 508 6.10 -2.99 -40.20
CA GLU A 508 5.21 -4.11 -40.51
C GLU A 508 5.16 -5.11 -39.34
N GLU A 509 3.98 -5.69 -39.09
CA GLU A 509 3.79 -6.72 -38.05
C GLU A 509 4.70 -7.93 -38.27
N LEU A 510 4.95 -8.71 -37.20
CA LEU A 510 5.73 -9.94 -37.30
C LEU A 510 5.01 -10.96 -38.18
N ASN A 511 5.71 -11.43 -39.21
CA ASN A 511 5.24 -12.58 -39.98
C ASN A 511 5.61 -13.88 -39.26
N GLN A 512 4.65 -14.52 -38.60
CA GLN A 512 4.88 -15.74 -37.81
C GLN A 512 5.48 -16.91 -38.61
N ASP A 513 5.33 -16.91 -39.95
CA ASP A 513 5.93 -17.94 -40.81
C ASP A 513 7.44 -17.71 -41.05
N GLN A 514 7.94 -16.50 -40.77
CA GLN A 514 9.29 -16.06 -41.15
C GLN A 514 10.10 -15.53 -39.96
N GLU A 515 9.45 -15.02 -38.92
CA GLU A 515 10.11 -14.41 -37.77
C GLU A 515 9.33 -14.57 -36.46
N SER A 516 10.06 -14.54 -35.35
CA SER A 516 9.52 -14.67 -34.01
C SER A 516 10.35 -13.89 -32.98
N LEU A 517 9.69 -13.51 -31.89
CA LEU A 517 10.33 -13.07 -30.65
C LEU A 517 10.20 -14.19 -29.62
N GLU A 518 11.33 -14.65 -29.07
CA GLU A 518 11.41 -15.80 -28.19
C GLU A 518 12.06 -15.41 -26.86
N VAL A 519 11.57 -16.00 -25.77
CA VAL A 519 12.15 -15.89 -24.42
C VAL A 519 11.94 -17.20 -23.68
N ASP A 520 12.90 -17.58 -22.84
CA ASP A 520 12.82 -18.81 -22.05
C ASP A 520 11.78 -18.68 -20.91
N MET A 521 10.63 -19.31 -21.12
CA MET A 521 9.50 -19.31 -20.18
C MET A 521 9.85 -19.92 -18.81
N THR A 522 10.82 -20.84 -18.74
CA THR A 522 11.18 -21.48 -17.47
C THR A 522 11.82 -20.50 -16.50
N ARG A 523 12.61 -19.56 -17.01
CA ARG A 523 13.26 -18.50 -16.22
C ARG A 523 12.26 -17.43 -15.79
N LEU A 524 11.28 -17.12 -16.63
CA LEU A 524 10.19 -16.20 -16.32
C LEU A 524 9.30 -16.71 -15.18
N GLN A 525 8.89 -17.98 -15.27
CA GLN A 525 8.01 -18.61 -14.26
C GLN A 525 8.66 -18.71 -12.88
N GLN A 526 9.98 -18.94 -12.80
CA GLN A 526 10.72 -18.94 -11.53
C GLN A 526 10.64 -17.59 -10.81
N LYS A 527 10.59 -16.51 -11.59
CA LYS A 527 10.44 -15.12 -11.11
C LYS A 527 8.98 -14.67 -11.10
N GLY A 528 8.00 -15.56 -11.33
CA GLY A 528 6.56 -15.26 -11.35
C GLY A 528 6.15 -14.18 -12.38
N ILE A 529 7.02 -13.89 -13.34
CA ILE A 529 6.76 -12.95 -14.44
C ILE A 529 6.11 -13.75 -15.56
N GLU A 530 5.09 -13.17 -16.17
CA GLU A 530 4.37 -13.76 -17.29
C GLU A 530 4.72 -13.05 -18.59
N MET A 531 4.57 -13.76 -19.70
CA MET A 531 4.80 -13.22 -21.04
C MET A 531 3.61 -13.55 -21.93
N SER A 532 3.17 -12.56 -22.69
CA SER A 532 2.24 -12.72 -23.80
C SER A 532 2.91 -12.24 -25.09
N SER A 533 2.69 -12.96 -26.19
CA SER A 533 3.25 -12.62 -27.51
C SER A 533 2.12 -12.48 -28.53
N SER A 534 2.33 -11.57 -29.48
CA SER A 534 1.44 -11.30 -30.60
C SER A 534 2.25 -10.90 -31.83
N ASN A 535 1.59 -10.69 -32.96
CA ASN A 535 2.26 -10.20 -34.18
C ASN A 535 2.80 -8.77 -34.01
N LEU A 536 2.28 -8.03 -33.02
CA LEU A 536 2.68 -6.65 -32.73
C LEU A 536 3.90 -6.58 -31.80
N GLY A 537 4.25 -7.68 -31.15
CA GLY A 537 5.35 -7.70 -30.17
C GLY A 537 5.12 -8.63 -28.99
N MET A 538 5.81 -8.35 -27.90
CA MET A 538 5.83 -9.13 -26.67
C MET A 538 5.57 -8.23 -25.46
N ILE A 539 4.69 -8.66 -24.57
CA ILE A 539 4.39 -7.96 -23.32
C ILE A 539 4.78 -8.87 -22.16
N ILE A 540 5.64 -8.36 -21.28
CA ILE A 540 6.11 -9.01 -20.07
C ILE A 540 5.43 -8.32 -18.89
N THR A 541 4.75 -9.08 -18.03
CA THR A 541 3.95 -8.55 -16.93
C THR A 541 4.24 -9.26 -15.61
N GLY A 542 4.30 -8.50 -14.53
CA GLY A 542 4.40 -9.00 -13.16
C GLY A 542 5.33 -8.14 -12.31
N VAL A 543 4.93 -7.83 -11.08
CA VAL A 543 5.75 -6.96 -10.21
C VAL A 543 7.03 -7.66 -9.73
N ASP A 544 8.17 -7.05 -10.05
CA ASP A 544 9.51 -7.44 -9.59
C ASP A 544 10.49 -6.24 -9.70
N THR A 545 11.68 -6.40 -9.15
CA THR A 545 12.76 -5.39 -9.18
C THR A 545 13.25 -5.09 -10.60
N MET A 546 13.75 -3.87 -10.82
CA MET A 546 14.36 -3.47 -12.11
C MET A 546 15.47 -4.43 -12.56
N ALA A 547 16.32 -4.89 -11.63
CA ALA A 547 17.38 -5.84 -11.94
C ALA A 547 16.83 -7.19 -12.45
N SER A 548 15.69 -7.65 -11.92
CA SER A 548 15.01 -8.84 -12.41
C SER A 548 14.51 -8.65 -13.84
N TYR A 549 13.97 -7.47 -14.15
CA TYR A 549 13.57 -7.09 -15.50
C TYR A 549 14.75 -6.96 -16.47
N GLU A 550 15.88 -6.39 -16.05
CA GLU A 550 17.12 -6.38 -16.85
C GLU A 550 17.52 -7.80 -17.26
N GLU A 551 17.60 -8.73 -16.30
CA GLU A 551 17.96 -10.13 -16.56
C GLU A 551 17.00 -10.80 -17.55
N VAL A 552 15.70 -10.52 -17.44
CA VAL A 552 14.68 -11.08 -18.33
C VAL A 552 14.78 -10.50 -19.74
N LEU A 553 14.93 -9.17 -19.86
CA LEU A 553 14.99 -8.48 -21.15
C LEU A 553 16.25 -8.85 -21.93
N HIS A 554 17.37 -9.11 -21.25
CA HIS A 554 18.61 -9.62 -21.88
C HIS A 554 18.42 -10.98 -22.57
N LEU A 555 17.42 -11.77 -22.14
CA LEU A 555 17.11 -13.09 -22.68
C LEU A 555 16.17 -13.05 -23.88
N ILE A 556 15.61 -11.90 -24.24
CA ILE A 556 14.74 -11.79 -25.42
C ILE A 556 15.59 -11.95 -26.68
N ARG A 557 15.16 -12.89 -27.52
CA ARG A 557 15.82 -13.18 -28.79
C ARG A 557 14.88 -12.95 -29.96
N TYR A 558 15.43 -12.34 -31.01
CA TYR A 558 14.76 -12.23 -32.30
C TYR A 558 15.32 -13.27 -33.26
N ARG A 559 14.41 -13.96 -33.95
CA ARG A 559 14.75 -15.00 -34.90
C ARG A 559 14.06 -14.73 -36.23
N ASN A 560 14.77 -15.00 -37.33
CA ASN A 560 14.22 -14.91 -38.67
C ASN A 560 14.78 -16.06 -39.53
N TRP A 561 13.90 -16.90 -40.09
CA TRP A 561 14.27 -18.08 -40.90
C TRP A 561 14.45 -17.75 -42.39
N HIS A 562 14.14 -16.54 -42.81
CA HIS A 562 14.14 -16.09 -44.20
C HIS A 562 14.76 -14.71 -44.33
N THR A 563 16.06 -14.61 -44.05
CA THR A 563 16.75 -13.31 -43.98
C THR A 563 16.99 -12.66 -45.34
N VAL A 564 16.90 -13.39 -46.46
CA VAL A 564 17.32 -12.97 -47.81
C VAL A 564 16.79 -11.58 -48.24
N SER A 565 15.59 -11.20 -47.80
CA SER A 565 14.99 -9.89 -48.10
C SER A 565 14.98 -8.91 -46.92
N LEU A 566 15.45 -9.33 -45.74
CA LEU A 566 15.50 -8.50 -44.53
C LEU A 566 16.81 -7.69 -44.53
N PHE A 567 16.70 -6.36 -44.54
CA PHE A 567 17.86 -5.46 -44.41
C PHE A 567 18.03 -4.97 -42.99
N ASP A 568 16.93 -4.52 -42.39
CA ASP A 568 16.86 -4.06 -41.01
C ASP A 568 15.52 -4.47 -40.37
N ARG A 569 15.53 -4.61 -39.04
CA ARG A 569 14.31 -4.77 -38.22
C ARG A 569 14.41 -3.90 -36.99
N LYS A 570 13.31 -3.23 -36.62
CA LYS A 570 13.28 -2.25 -35.54
C LYS A 570 12.29 -2.66 -34.46
N PHE A 571 12.70 -2.53 -33.21
CA PHE A 571 11.88 -2.82 -32.03
C PHE A 571 11.91 -1.62 -31.07
N LYS A 572 10.85 -1.45 -30.30
CA LYS A 572 10.71 -0.41 -29.29
C LYS A 572 10.38 -1.06 -27.96
N LEU A 573 11.23 -0.83 -26.96
CA LEU A 573 11.02 -1.24 -25.58
C LEU A 573 10.53 -0.06 -24.74
N VAL A 574 9.47 -0.30 -23.97
CA VAL A 574 8.96 0.63 -22.95
C VAL A 574 8.63 -0.19 -21.70
N CYS A 575 9.15 0.23 -20.55
CA CYS A 575 8.81 -0.31 -19.24
C CYS A 575 8.01 0.69 -18.41
N SER A 576 7.19 0.18 -17.49
CA SER A 576 6.37 0.97 -16.58
C SER A 576 6.37 0.43 -15.15
N GLU A 577 5.88 1.29 -14.26
CA GLU A 577 5.49 0.95 -12.89
C GLU A 577 4.08 1.48 -12.60
N LEU A 578 3.43 0.91 -11.58
CA LEU A 578 2.17 1.39 -11.00
C LEU A 578 1.05 1.47 -12.05
N ASN A 579 0.94 0.43 -12.87
CA ASN A 579 -0.02 0.25 -13.95
C ASN A 579 0.06 1.36 -15.02
N GLY A 580 1.29 1.76 -15.36
CA GLY A 580 1.53 2.77 -16.40
C GLY A 580 1.56 4.21 -15.91
N ARG A 581 1.49 4.43 -14.59
CA ARG A 581 1.63 5.77 -14.00
C ARG A 581 3.01 6.37 -14.26
N TYR A 582 4.06 5.56 -14.09
CA TYR A 582 5.42 5.96 -14.42
C TYR A 582 5.92 5.13 -15.59
N VAL A 583 6.25 5.81 -16.69
CA VAL A 583 6.66 5.18 -17.94
C VAL A 583 8.05 5.65 -18.29
N SER A 584 8.89 4.69 -18.69
CA SER A 584 10.23 4.97 -19.16
C SER A 584 10.28 5.67 -20.53
N ASN A 585 11.45 6.15 -20.93
CA ASN A 585 11.67 6.59 -22.31
C ASN A 585 11.51 5.44 -23.31
N GLU A 586 11.18 5.78 -24.56
CA GLU A 586 11.16 4.80 -25.65
C GLU A 586 12.59 4.38 -26.03
N PHE A 587 12.96 3.12 -25.75
CA PHE A 587 14.24 2.57 -26.20
C PHE A 587 14.08 1.82 -27.52
N LYS A 588 14.53 2.44 -28.61
CA LYS A 588 14.40 1.90 -29.96
C LYS A 588 15.68 1.19 -30.38
N VAL A 589 15.59 -0.09 -30.71
CA VAL A 589 16.71 -0.90 -31.21
C VAL A 589 16.53 -1.20 -32.70
N GLU A 590 17.58 -0.97 -33.48
CA GLU A 590 17.65 -1.26 -34.91
C GLU A 590 18.69 -2.34 -35.17
N VAL A 591 18.26 -3.43 -35.80
CA VAL A 591 19.11 -4.57 -36.10
C VAL A 591 19.27 -4.70 -37.60
N ASN A 592 20.51 -4.62 -38.08
CA ASN A 592 20.82 -4.75 -39.50
C ASN A 592 21.35 -6.15 -39.84
N VAL A 593 20.96 -6.65 -41.01
CA VAL A 593 21.35 -7.97 -41.52
C VAL A 593 22.48 -7.84 -42.52
N ILE A 594 23.57 -8.56 -42.29
CA ILE A 594 24.71 -8.61 -43.20
C ILE A 594 24.58 -9.87 -44.06
N HIS A 595 24.26 -9.67 -45.35
CA HIS A 595 24.12 -10.72 -46.37
C HIS A 595 25.45 -11.21 -46.95
N THR A 596 26.52 -10.46 -46.74
CA THR A 596 27.83 -10.77 -47.32
C THR A 596 28.73 -11.51 -46.36
N ALA A 597 28.67 -12.84 -46.40
CA ALA A 597 29.83 -13.68 -46.10
C ALA A 597 30.12 -14.53 -47.33
N ASN A 598 30.69 -13.94 -48.38
CA ASN A 598 31.34 -14.75 -49.40
C ASN A 598 32.47 -15.50 -48.69
N PRO A 599 32.47 -16.84 -48.61
CA PRO A 599 33.66 -17.57 -48.25
C PRO A 599 34.60 -17.40 -49.44
N ILE A 600 35.56 -16.47 -49.34
CA ILE A 600 36.68 -16.47 -50.27
C ILE A 600 37.48 -17.72 -49.93
N GLU A 601 37.25 -18.79 -50.70
CA GLU A 601 38.23 -19.87 -50.83
C GLU A 601 39.57 -19.23 -51.22
N HIS A 602 40.52 -19.30 -50.29
CA HIS A 602 41.95 -19.02 -50.49
C HIS A 602 42.32 -17.69 -51.16
N ALA A 603 42.53 -16.65 -50.33
CA ALA A 603 43.50 -15.61 -50.66
C ALA A 603 44.64 -15.67 -49.63
N ASN A 604 45.82 -16.04 -50.12
CA ASN A 604 47.08 -16.08 -49.37
C ASN A 604 47.31 -14.78 -48.57
N HIS A 605 47.75 -14.93 -47.33
CA HIS A 605 48.34 -13.85 -46.55
C HIS A 605 49.48 -13.18 -47.35
N ILE A 606 49.46 -11.85 -47.47
CA ILE A 606 50.55 -10.90 -47.19
C ILE A 606 50.11 -9.49 -47.63
N ALA A 607 50.12 -8.56 -46.66
CA ALA A 607 50.16 -7.10 -46.79
C ALA A 607 48.97 -6.35 -47.43
N ALA A 608 48.06 -5.85 -46.59
CA ALA A 608 47.56 -4.46 -46.60
C ALA A 608 46.50 -4.25 -45.50
N GLN A 609 46.80 -3.40 -44.51
CA GLN A 609 45.76 -2.76 -43.69
C GLN A 609 45.10 -1.65 -44.51
N PRO A 610 43.77 -1.50 -44.45
CA PRO A 610 43.15 -0.19 -44.43
C PRO A 610 42.63 0.11 -43.02
N GLN A 611 43.15 1.17 -42.42
CA GLN A 611 42.55 1.82 -41.25
C GLN A 611 41.29 2.54 -41.69
N PHE A 612 40.11 2.14 -41.23
CA PHE A 612 38.94 3.02 -41.15
C PHE A 612 38.05 2.63 -39.98
N VAL A 613 38.37 3.18 -38.81
CA VAL A 613 37.37 3.54 -37.80
C VAL A 613 37.81 4.90 -37.25
N HIS A 614 37.03 5.94 -37.55
CA HIS A 614 37.10 7.21 -36.82
C HIS A 614 35.98 7.19 -35.78
N PRO A 615 36.29 7.13 -34.48
CA PRO A 615 35.29 7.47 -33.47
C PRO A 615 35.13 9.00 -33.48
N VAL A 616 33.95 9.48 -33.86
CA VAL A 616 33.56 10.87 -33.62
C VAL A 616 33.20 10.98 -32.15
N HIS A 617 34.10 11.61 -31.39
CA HIS A 617 33.87 12.02 -30.01
C HIS A 617 33.03 13.30 -30.03
N HIS A 618 31.77 13.24 -29.61
CA HIS A 618 31.07 14.44 -29.16
C HIS A 618 31.53 14.73 -27.73
N THR A 619 32.36 15.76 -27.60
CA THR A 619 32.83 16.30 -26.33
C THR A 619 31.66 16.97 -25.60
N PHE A 620 31.17 16.34 -24.54
CA PHE A 620 30.62 17.08 -23.42
C PHE A 620 31.76 17.41 -22.47
N VAL A 621 31.89 18.69 -22.15
CA VAL A 621 32.85 19.20 -21.17
C VAL A 621 32.42 18.67 -19.82
N ASP A 622 33.22 17.81 -19.21
CA ASP A 622 33.06 17.50 -17.81
C ASP A 622 34.38 17.64 -17.05
N LEU A 623 34.24 18.29 -15.90
CA LEU A 623 35.30 18.68 -14.99
C LEU A 623 36.02 17.44 -14.46
N SER A 624 37.32 17.61 -14.24
CA SER A 624 38.19 16.57 -13.71
C SER A 624 37.83 16.19 -12.27
N GLY A 625 37.75 14.88 -12.01
CA GLY A 625 38.04 14.31 -10.69
C GLY A 625 37.03 13.29 -10.20
N HIS A 626 37.32 12.00 -10.39
CA HIS A 626 37.52 11.03 -9.30
C HIS A 626 37.66 9.62 -9.88
N ASN A 627 38.75 8.94 -9.51
CA ASN A 627 39.04 7.57 -9.90
C ASN A 627 38.07 6.61 -9.19
N LEU A 628 37.33 5.82 -9.96
CA LEU A 628 36.74 4.57 -9.47
C LEU A 628 37.06 3.44 -10.44
N ALA A 629 37.65 2.39 -9.86
CA ALA A 629 38.19 1.23 -10.54
C ALA A 629 37.08 0.32 -11.09
N ASN A 630 37.21 -0.07 -12.35
CA ASN A 630 36.38 -1.08 -13.00
C ASN A 630 36.97 -2.48 -12.75
N PRO A 631 36.21 -3.50 -12.31
CA PRO A 631 36.71 -4.87 -12.21
C PRO A 631 36.46 -5.63 -13.52
N HIS A 632 37.52 -6.10 -14.17
CA HIS A 632 37.44 -7.09 -15.25
C HIS A 632 37.40 -8.53 -14.69
N PRO A 633 36.69 -9.47 -15.33
CA PRO A 633 36.58 -10.84 -14.85
C PRO A 633 37.68 -11.77 -15.43
N PHE A 634 38.14 -12.67 -14.55
CA PHE A 634 38.86 -13.94 -14.74
C PHE A 634 40.24 -13.97 -15.44
N SER A 635 41.30 -14.07 -14.62
CA SER A 635 42.36 -15.06 -14.87
C SER A 635 42.87 -15.62 -13.52
N VAL A 636 42.95 -16.94 -13.42
CA VAL A 636 43.28 -17.67 -12.20
C VAL A 636 44.80 -17.67 -11.99
N VAL A 637 45.29 -16.66 -11.28
CA VAL A 637 46.52 -16.70 -10.47
C VAL A 637 46.27 -15.78 -9.26
N PRO A 638 46.32 -16.26 -8.00
CA PRO A 638 46.01 -15.40 -6.87
C PRO A 638 47.11 -14.35 -6.71
N SER A 639 46.79 -13.12 -7.08
CA SER A 639 47.61 -11.94 -6.77
C SER A 639 47.81 -11.86 -5.26
N THR A 640 48.99 -11.44 -4.82
CA THR A 640 49.37 -11.27 -3.40
C THR A 640 48.30 -10.54 -2.57
N ALA A 641 47.52 -9.65 -3.19
CA ALA A 641 46.38 -8.98 -2.56
C ALA A 641 45.26 -9.94 -2.10
N THR A 642 44.92 -10.97 -2.89
CA THR A 642 43.88 -11.96 -2.51
C THR A 642 44.33 -12.82 -1.32
N VAL A 643 45.63 -13.15 -1.24
CA VAL A 643 46.19 -13.87 -0.09
C VAL A 643 46.13 -13.01 1.17
N VAL A 644 46.47 -11.72 1.06
CA VAL A 644 46.37 -10.78 2.20
C VAL A 644 44.93 -10.60 2.67
N ILE A 645 43.97 -10.44 1.75
CA ILE A 645 42.55 -10.31 2.08
C ILE A 645 42.04 -11.57 2.79
N VAL A 646 42.36 -12.76 2.28
CA VAL A 646 41.95 -14.03 2.92
C VAL A 646 42.56 -14.15 4.31
N VAL A 647 43.82 -13.78 4.50
CA VAL A 647 44.47 -13.78 5.82
C VAL A 647 43.82 -12.76 6.77
N CYS A 648 43.50 -11.55 6.30
CA CYS A 648 42.84 -10.52 7.10
C CYS A 648 41.42 -10.93 7.50
N VAL A 649 40.64 -11.49 6.58
CA VAL A 649 39.28 -11.99 6.86
C VAL A 649 39.34 -13.17 7.84
N SER A 650 40.29 -14.09 7.67
CA SER A 650 40.51 -15.21 8.59
C SER A 650 40.86 -14.72 10.00
N PHE A 651 41.70 -13.70 10.11
CA PHE A 651 42.10 -13.12 11.38
C PHE A 651 40.96 -12.36 12.07
N LEU A 652 40.12 -11.64 11.30
CA LEU A 652 38.93 -10.97 11.82
C LEU A 652 37.90 -11.97 12.36
N VAL A 653 37.65 -13.05 11.62
CA VAL A 653 36.75 -14.12 12.07
C VAL A 653 37.30 -14.77 13.35
N PHE A 654 38.60 -15.01 13.44
CA PHE A 654 39.24 -15.53 14.65
C PHE A 654 39.09 -14.56 15.85
N MET A 655 39.28 -13.26 15.63
CA MET A 655 39.08 -12.23 16.67
C MET A 655 37.62 -12.15 17.13
N ILE A 656 36.66 -12.27 16.22
CA ILE A 656 35.23 -12.30 16.56
C ILE A 656 34.91 -13.55 17.38
N ILE A 657 35.43 -14.72 16.99
CA ILE A 657 35.22 -15.96 17.74
C ILE A 657 35.83 -15.86 19.14
N LEU A 658 37.04 -15.32 19.28
CA LEU A 658 37.65 -15.07 20.59
C LEU A 658 36.88 -14.03 21.41
N GLY A 659 36.33 -12.99 20.76
CA GLY A 659 35.47 -11.99 21.39
C GLY A 659 34.20 -12.62 21.95
N VAL A 660 33.50 -13.42 21.15
CA VAL A 660 32.30 -14.15 21.58
C VAL A 660 32.64 -15.16 22.67
N PHE A 661 33.78 -15.85 22.59
CA PHE A 661 34.20 -16.81 23.61
C PHE A 661 34.55 -16.11 24.93
N ARG A 662 35.21 -14.95 24.89
CA ARG A 662 35.47 -14.14 26.09
C ARG A 662 34.20 -13.56 26.70
N ILE A 663 33.26 -13.10 25.88
CA ILE A 663 31.95 -12.61 26.35
C ILE A 663 31.15 -13.74 26.98
N ARG A 664 31.11 -14.93 26.37
CA ARG A 664 30.45 -16.11 26.96
C ARG A 664 31.13 -16.60 28.23
N ALA A 665 32.46 -16.59 28.28
CA ALA A 665 33.21 -16.96 29.48
C ALA A 665 33.03 -15.95 30.63
N ALA A 666 32.90 -14.65 30.31
CA ALA A 666 32.56 -13.62 31.29
C ALA A 666 31.10 -13.75 31.77
N HIS A 667 30.15 -14.00 30.86
CA HIS A 667 28.75 -14.22 31.21
C HIS A 667 28.53 -15.47 32.06
N GLN A 668 29.29 -16.56 31.83
CA GLN A 668 29.26 -17.76 32.66
C GLN A 668 29.81 -17.51 34.08
N ARG A 669 30.77 -16.60 34.27
CA ARG A 669 31.24 -16.21 35.61
C ARG A 669 30.17 -15.42 36.37
N THR A 670 29.50 -14.47 35.70
CA THR A 670 28.38 -13.73 36.33
C THR A 670 27.17 -14.61 36.62
N MET A 671 26.85 -15.61 35.79
CA MET A 671 25.76 -16.56 36.07
C MET A 671 26.10 -17.50 37.23
N ARG A 672 27.37 -17.91 37.37
CA ARG A 672 27.82 -18.79 38.45
C ARG A 672 27.90 -18.09 39.81
N ASP A 673 28.17 -16.78 39.84
CA ASP A 673 28.07 -15.94 41.04
C ASP A 673 26.61 -15.57 41.39
N GLN A 674 25.67 -15.62 40.43
CA GLN A 674 24.24 -15.38 40.67
C GLN A 674 23.49 -16.63 41.17
N ASP A 675 23.90 -17.82 40.73
CA ASP A 675 23.31 -19.12 41.15
C ASP A 675 23.87 -19.66 42.48
N THR A 676 24.96 -19.10 43.02
CA THR A 676 25.53 -19.49 44.33
C THR A 676 25.14 -18.54 45.47
N GLY A 677 24.45 -17.43 45.18
CA GLY A 677 24.04 -16.42 46.17
C GLY A 677 22.62 -16.56 46.72
N LYS A 678 21.91 -17.65 46.39
CA LYS A 678 20.49 -17.83 46.71
C LYS A 678 20.17 -19.00 47.64
N GLU A 679 21.15 -19.52 48.37
CA GLU A 679 20.93 -20.45 49.47
C GLU A 679 21.99 -20.23 50.56
N ASN A 680 21.80 -19.23 51.41
CA ASN A 680 22.03 -19.42 52.85
C ASN A 680 21.40 -18.31 53.68
N GLU A 681 20.64 -18.80 54.64
CA GLU A 681 19.84 -18.14 55.66
C GLU A 681 20.71 -17.43 56.70
N MET A 682 20.10 -16.41 57.31
CA MET A 682 20.42 -15.69 58.55
C MET A 682 21.51 -16.30 59.46
N ASP A 683 22.39 -15.46 60.02
CA ASP A 683 22.27 -14.99 61.42
C ASP A 683 23.57 -14.27 61.89
N TRP A 684 23.38 -13.38 62.88
CA TRP A 684 24.34 -12.74 63.80
C TRP A 684 24.76 -11.27 63.63
N ASP A 685 24.36 -10.55 64.66
CA ASP A 685 24.51 -9.16 65.06
C ASP A 685 25.96 -8.71 65.39
N ASP A 686 26.07 -7.38 65.44
CA ASP A 686 26.81 -6.54 66.38
C ASP A 686 28.28 -6.12 66.22
N SER A 687 28.43 -4.81 66.44
CA SER A 687 29.57 -4.08 67.03
C SER A 687 30.84 -3.82 66.20
N ALA A 688 31.03 -2.56 65.78
CA ALA A 688 31.87 -1.60 66.50
C ALA A 688 32.19 -0.36 65.65
N LEU A 689 31.90 0.82 66.21
CA LEU A 689 32.57 2.08 65.85
C LEU A 689 34.10 1.90 65.90
N THR A 690 34.82 2.41 64.90
CA THR A 690 36.10 3.11 65.14
C THR A 690 36.35 4.15 64.04
N ILE A 691 36.18 5.40 64.43
CA ILE A 691 36.72 6.60 63.80
C ILE A 691 38.26 6.51 63.82
N THR A 692 38.91 6.84 62.70
CA THR A 692 40.15 7.65 62.73
C THR A 692 40.18 8.60 61.54
N VAL A 693 40.56 9.83 61.84
CA VAL A 693 40.42 11.05 61.04
C VAL A 693 41.80 11.45 60.51
N ASN A 694 41.81 12.11 59.34
CA ASN A 694 42.71 13.24 58.94
C ASN A 694 44.16 12.94 58.51
N PRO A 695 44.90 13.92 57.92
CA PRO A 695 44.56 15.05 57.00
C PRO A 695 45.54 15.21 55.80
N MET A 696 45.27 16.26 54.99
CA MET A 696 46.11 16.99 54.01
C MET A 696 45.73 16.68 52.55
N GLU A 697 45.28 17.61 51.73
CA GLU A 697 45.69 19.02 51.61
C GLU A 697 44.54 20.04 51.59
N VAL A 698 44.90 21.22 52.09
CA VAL A 698 44.09 22.43 52.24
C VAL A 698 44.48 23.40 51.13
N ARG A 699 43.51 24.24 50.71
CA ARG A 699 43.59 25.66 50.30
C ARG A 699 42.95 25.88 48.92
N LEU A 700 42.09 26.88 48.67
CA LEU A 700 41.55 28.03 49.42
C LEU A 700 40.25 28.42 48.66
N VAL A 701 39.10 28.54 49.34
CA VAL A 701 38.40 29.80 49.70
C VAL A 701 37.97 30.62 48.47
N SER A 702 36.67 30.78 48.18
CA SER A 702 35.75 31.71 48.88
C SER A 702 34.30 31.20 48.72
N GLN A 703 33.48 30.88 49.74
CA GLN A 703 32.84 31.69 50.80
C GLN A 703 32.21 32.99 50.27
N HIS A 704 30.94 33.35 50.50
CA HIS A 704 29.93 33.03 51.53
C HIS A 704 28.50 33.18 50.92
N PHE A 705 27.53 32.29 51.18
CA PHE A 705 26.50 32.30 52.26
C PHE A 705 25.58 33.53 52.26
N THR A 706 24.25 33.42 52.35
CA THR A 706 23.39 32.79 53.40
C THR A 706 22.00 32.55 52.76
N LYS A 707 21.29 31.41 52.77
CA LYS A 707 20.84 30.45 53.80
C LYS A 707 19.97 31.01 54.95
N ASN A 708 18.82 30.34 55.07
CA ASN A 708 17.96 30.07 56.25
C ASN A 708 16.62 30.80 56.26
N ALA A 709 15.52 30.22 56.73
CA ALA A 709 15.15 28.84 57.06
C ALA A 709 13.64 28.87 57.38
N LEU A 710 13.03 27.68 57.38
CA LEU A 710 11.70 27.39 57.91
C LEU A 710 11.37 28.12 59.22
N PHE A 711 10.10 28.51 59.36
CA PHE A 711 9.36 28.27 60.60
C PHE A 711 7.92 27.86 60.28
N GLN A 712 7.46 26.84 61.00
CA GLN A 712 6.08 26.38 61.08
C GLN A 712 5.12 27.49 61.53
N LEU A 713 3.91 27.46 60.98
CA LEU A 713 2.66 27.55 61.73
C LEU A 713 1.60 26.73 60.99
#